data_AF-E1ZDL7-F1
#
_entry.id   AF-E1ZDL7-F1
#
_cell.length_a   1.000
_cell.length_b   1.000
_cell.length_c   1.000
_cell.angle_alpha   90.00
_cell.angle_beta   90.00
_cell.angle_gamma   90.00
#
_symmetry.space_group_name_H-M   'P 1'
#
loop_
_entity.id
_entity.type
_entity.pdbx_description
1 polymer ?
#
loop_
_entity_poly.entity_id
_entity_poly.type
_entity_poly.pdbx_seq_one_letter_code
_entity_poly.pdbx_strand_id
1 'polypeptide(L)'
;MVGSPSGGAILWCGALLVLVGAAASQQLPPPAPARPSLAAANLYLPAGHGQGLPSPPVTYNISSAPYNAKGDGQTDDTSAIKAAIADANANKAGGVIYLPAGTYVLREPIVIERAGVVLRGDGEGTTTIRIPVSLSDVYAGTWTIDSDGKITSSWSFGGAFFLFKGRTPRSYHTDSRLAAVTGTAPQGAFRLQVDSTFKLFVGQWVRVFVNDDSTAAGRRRRLLSALRRRSLLSTNSTVSVTTVTDATTGSSIQLVTRQPPDWLQQDAVYQAAMEGAALFGAFDEEGVTAAQALAADKAAIQESGMVVAAAAAPGTVVAWLYGDGLADSGQPSAVDTDEVSLSAKVSAVGSNWIELDRELPFPVKAGWDTVVHSYYPTVQNGGMEKMTIAFDHSMVGPHFTDRGYNAMEFKAVANMWVSKVTVLNADNALFTSWADRSTFEDVTVDVTQRRWVDAEFKDSENGHHAIGITHAHSNRIDRFNIAAKYIHDLTVSSGASLNVFTRGRGRDLNLDHHRAGPYANLFTDVDVGYGLRPFASGGRKDRAAHSALGTTFWNLRAIANAPPPLQWPPPSPPPRPPPPRPKPRPPPRLLAQPRQLGPTNQQAEGGQAAAAAARGRRLVSIATLRPLGLPDCDFGPYLNFYGSFTGNQCAAMGWLVAPLNASMPSNLWLAQTAARRAAARR
;
A
#
# COMPACT_ATOMS: atom_id res chain seq x y z
N MET A 1 -36.46 -96.92 -18.52
CA MET A 1 -37.92 -96.79 -18.60
C MET A 1 -38.41 -96.16 -17.29
N VAL A 2 -39.11 -95.02 -17.38
CA VAL A 2 -40.01 -94.38 -16.39
C VAL A 2 -39.36 -93.88 -15.08
N GLY A 3 -39.51 -92.64 -14.58
CA GLY A 3 -40.27 -91.44 -14.95
C GLY A 3 -40.16 -90.41 -13.81
N SER A 4 -40.18 -89.10 -14.13
CA SER A 4 -40.27 -87.96 -13.18
C SER A 4 -41.73 -87.72 -12.70
N PRO A 5 -42.12 -86.67 -11.91
CA PRO A 5 -41.37 -85.57 -11.25
C PRO A 5 -41.86 -85.15 -9.82
N SER A 6 -41.38 -83.97 -9.37
CA SER A 6 -41.80 -83.04 -8.29
C SER A 6 -41.18 -83.27 -6.90
N GLY A 7 -40.65 -82.29 -6.16
CA GLY A 7 -40.48 -80.84 -6.29
C GLY A 7 -39.84 -80.32 -4.98
N GLY A 8 -39.24 -79.13 -4.98
CA GLY A 8 -38.82 -78.40 -3.76
C GLY A 8 -37.31 -78.08 -3.68
N ALA A 9 -36.95 -76.85 -4.02
CA ALA A 9 -35.60 -76.30 -3.86
C ALA A 9 -35.43 -75.69 -2.45
N ILE A 10 -34.35 -76.06 -1.76
CA ILE A 10 -33.86 -75.37 -0.56
C ILE A 10 -32.42 -74.91 -0.84
N LEU A 11 -32.23 -73.60 -0.77
CA LEU A 11 -30.93 -72.92 -0.91
C LEU A 11 -29.99 -73.29 0.25
N TRP A 12 -28.75 -73.64 -0.09
CA TRP A 12 -27.59 -73.52 0.79
C TRP A 12 -26.48 -72.79 0.03
N CYS A 13 -26.29 -71.50 0.35
CA CYS A 13 -25.14 -70.71 -0.08
C CYS A 13 -23.94 -71.03 0.82
N GLY A 14 -22.93 -71.71 0.27
CA GLY A 14 -21.59 -71.79 0.87
C GLY A 14 -20.81 -70.51 0.58
N ALA A 15 -20.52 -69.73 1.62
CA ALA A 15 -19.71 -68.51 1.52
C ALA A 15 -18.23 -68.86 1.43
N LEU A 16 -17.60 -68.40 0.34
CA LEU A 16 -16.15 -68.37 0.14
C LEU A 16 -15.55 -67.28 1.04
N LEU A 17 -14.75 -67.67 2.03
CA LEU A 17 -14.09 -66.75 2.96
C LEU A 17 -12.88 -66.10 2.26
N VAL A 18 -13.07 -64.90 1.69
CA VAL A 18 -11.96 -64.04 1.26
C VAL A 18 -11.45 -63.30 2.50
N LEU A 19 -10.23 -63.62 2.93
CA LEU A 19 -9.49 -62.86 3.94
C LEU A 19 -9.09 -61.49 3.35
N VAL A 20 -9.97 -60.50 3.51
CA VAL A 20 -9.62 -59.09 3.34
C VAL A 20 -8.92 -58.65 4.63
N GLY A 21 -7.60 -58.49 4.58
CA GLY A 21 -6.87 -57.81 5.64
C GLY A 21 -7.36 -56.36 5.74
N ALA A 22 -8.14 -56.06 6.78
CA ALA A 22 -8.51 -54.70 7.12
C ALA A 22 -7.24 -53.96 7.57
N ALA A 23 -6.65 -53.17 6.67
CA ALA A 23 -5.76 -52.09 7.07
C ALA A 23 -6.61 -51.11 7.89
N ALA A 24 -6.44 -51.13 9.21
CA ALA A 24 -7.02 -50.12 10.08
C ALA A 24 -6.50 -48.75 9.63
N SER A 25 -7.35 -47.97 8.95
CA SER A 25 -7.08 -46.56 8.73
C SER A 25 -7.09 -45.89 10.10
N GLN A 26 -5.90 -45.65 10.66
CA GLN A 26 -5.77 -44.69 11.74
C GLN A 26 -6.12 -43.32 11.17
N GLN A 27 -7.40 -42.99 11.25
CA GLN A 27 -7.91 -41.67 10.98
C GLN A 27 -7.26 -40.76 12.02
N LEU A 28 -6.32 -39.93 11.55
CA LEU A 28 -5.71 -38.90 12.39
C LEU A 28 -6.84 -38.13 13.06
N PRO A 29 -6.76 -37.86 14.38
CA PRO A 29 -7.76 -37.03 15.03
C PRO A 29 -7.90 -35.73 14.23
N PRO A 30 -9.12 -35.19 14.08
CA PRO A 30 -9.29 -33.91 13.40
C PRO A 30 -8.34 -32.91 14.07
N PRO A 31 -7.57 -32.12 13.30
CA PRO A 31 -6.72 -31.11 13.89
C PRO A 31 -7.61 -30.26 14.80
N ALA A 32 -7.24 -30.15 16.07
CA ALA A 32 -7.89 -29.19 16.96
C ALA A 32 -7.92 -27.85 16.22
N PRO A 33 -9.03 -27.08 16.28
CA PRO A 33 -9.05 -25.74 15.71
C PRO A 33 -7.81 -25.04 16.24
N ALA A 34 -6.93 -24.64 15.32
CA ALA A 34 -5.69 -23.97 15.67
C ALA A 34 -6.11 -22.70 16.41
N ARG A 35 -6.16 -22.79 17.74
CA ARG A 35 -6.24 -21.63 18.60
C ARG A 35 -5.05 -20.77 18.17
N PRO A 36 -5.21 -19.46 17.94
CA PRO A 36 -4.07 -18.56 17.83
C PRO A 36 -3.44 -18.45 19.22
N SER A 37 -2.82 -19.54 19.70
CA SER A 37 -2.14 -19.65 20.97
C SER A 37 -0.65 -19.61 20.71
N LEU A 38 0.01 -18.51 21.11
CA LEU A 38 1.47 -18.39 21.23
C LEU A 38 2.34 -18.59 19.97
N ALA A 39 1.84 -19.15 18.88
CA ALA A 39 2.54 -19.34 17.59
C ALA A 39 2.66 -18.04 16.76
N ALA A 40 1.87 -17.01 17.09
CA ALA A 40 2.04 -15.67 16.50
C ALA A 40 3.41 -15.02 16.82
N ALA A 41 4.21 -15.63 17.69
CA ALA A 41 5.54 -15.14 18.08
C ALA A 41 6.56 -15.07 16.93
N ASN A 42 6.39 -15.86 15.85
CA ASN A 42 7.38 -15.93 14.77
C ASN A 42 6.92 -15.38 13.41
N LEU A 43 5.63 -15.11 13.26
CA LEU A 43 4.99 -14.78 11.99
C LEU A 43 5.58 -13.51 11.35
N TYR A 44 5.92 -12.52 12.18
CA TYR A 44 6.41 -11.20 11.76
C TYR A 44 7.94 -11.07 11.72
N LEU A 45 8.66 -12.10 12.19
CA LEU A 45 10.14 -12.07 12.23
C LEU A 45 10.82 -11.88 10.88
N PRO A 46 10.26 -12.36 9.75
CA PRO A 46 10.85 -12.11 8.44
C PRO A 46 10.65 -10.68 7.93
N ALA A 47 9.97 -9.81 8.67
CA ALA A 47 9.67 -8.45 8.23
C ALA A 47 10.92 -7.58 8.10
N GLY A 48 11.14 -7.04 6.91
CA GLY A 48 12.23 -6.12 6.59
C GLY A 48 13.51 -6.77 6.06
N HIS A 49 14.47 -5.90 5.75
CA HIS A 49 15.82 -6.24 5.32
C HIS A 49 16.66 -6.74 6.53
N GLY A 50 16.47 -8.00 6.91
CA GLY A 50 17.37 -8.79 7.79
C GLY A 50 18.23 -8.04 8.83
N GLN A 51 19.55 -8.30 8.81
CA GLN A 51 20.53 -7.80 9.78
C GLN A 51 21.00 -6.37 9.43
N GLY A 52 20.14 -5.36 9.65
CA GLY A 52 20.47 -3.96 9.42
C GLY A 52 20.51 -3.56 7.95
N LEU A 53 20.53 -2.25 7.68
CA LEU A 53 20.61 -1.71 6.32
C LEU A 53 22.05 -1.73 5.79
N PRO A 54 22.30 -2.17 4.54
CA PRO A 54 23.61 -2.10 3.92
C PRO A 54 24.09 -0.65 3.76
N SER A 55 25.40 -0.42 3.82
CA SER A 55 26.00 0.88 3.48
C SER A 55 27.15 0.69 2.47
N PRO A 56 26.84 0.33 1.21
CA PRO A 56 27.86 0.15 0.18
C PRO A 56 28.59 1.46 -0.11
N PRO A 57 29.86 1.42 -0.56
CA PRO A 57 30.63 2.63 -0.90
C PRO A 57 30.03 3.37 -2.11
N VAL A 58 30.27 4.68 -2.18
CA VAL A 58 29.85 5.54 -3.30
C VAL A 58 30.47 5.04 -4.61
N THR A 59 29.68 4.99 -5.69
CA THR A 59 30.14 4.57 -7.03
C THR A 59 30.13 5.75 -8.01
N TYR A 60 29.03 6.51 -8.03
CA TYR A 60 28.82 7.62 -8.95
C TYR A 60 28.53 8.89 -8.15
N ASN A 61 29.32 9.95 -8.32
CA ASN A 61 29.04 11.25 -7.73
C ASN A 61 28.47 12.17 -8.81
N ILE A 62 27.20 12.56 -8.69
CA ILE A 62 26.52 13.32 -9.75
C ILE A 62 27.09 14.72 -9.96
N SER A 63 27.76 15.31 -8.97
CA SER A 63 28.36 16.65 -9.10
C SER A 63 29.76 16.62 -9.72
N SER A 64 30.35 15.44 -9.92
CA SER A 64 31.64 15.26 -10.59
C SER A 64 31.44 14.91 -12.07
N ALA A 65 32.49 15.10 -12.87
CA ALA A 65 32.50 14.59 -14.23
C ALA A 65 32.28 13.06 -14.24
N PRO A 66 31.51 12.50 -15.19
CA PRO A 66 30.96 13.17 -16.37
C PRO A 66 29.58 13.82 -16.17
N TYR A 67 28.93 13.66 -15.02
CA TYR A 67 27.53 14.06 -14.82
C TYR A 67 27.35 15.56 -14.55
N ASN A 68 28.26 16.16 -13.80
CA ASN A 68 28.35 17.62 -13.58
C ASN A 68 27.06 18.32 -13.10
N ALA A 69 26.21 17.61 -12.33
CA ALA A 69 25.02 18.18 -11.69
C ALA A 69 25.39 19.37 -10.79
N LYS A 70 24.61 20.43 -10.85
CA LYS A 70 24.88 21.70 -10.16
C LYS A 70 24.37 21.70 -8.73
N GLY A 71 23.17 21.19 -8.47
CA GLY A 71 22.60 21.20 -7.13
C GLY A 71 22.38 22.62 -6.57
N ASP A 72 22.15 23.61 -7.43
CA ASP A 72 22.02 25.03 -7.08
C ASP A 72 20.57 25.50 -6.86
N GLY A 73 19.61 24.58 -6.98
CA GLY A 73 18.17 24.81 -6.86
C GLY A 73 17.51 25.46 -8.07
N GLN A 74 18.27 25.76 -9.13
CA GLN A 74 17.79 26.46 -10.32
C GLN A 74 18.05 25.68 -11.60
N THR A 75 19.27 25.16 -11.76
CA THR A 75 19.67 24.35 -12.90
C THR A 75 18.89 23.04 -12.91
N ASP A 76 18.36 22.66 -14.06
CA ASP A 76 17.73 21.36 -14.25
C ASP A 76 18.80 20.26 -14.28
N ASP A 77 18.86 19.47 -13.20
CA ASP A 77 19.83 18.40 -12.98
C ASP A 77 19.31 17.03 -13.47
N THR A 78 18.14 16.99 -14.13
CA THR A 78 17.48 15.76 -14.58
C THR A 78 18.40 14.90 -15.44
N SER A 79 19.08 15.49 -16.42
CA SER A 79 19.95 14.76 -17.35
C SER A 79 21.17 14.15 -16.64
N ALA A 80 21.77 14.87 -15.69
CA ALA A 80 22.90 14.41 -14.90
C ALA A 80 22.51 13.22 -14.00
N ILE A 81 21.36 13.31 -13.32
CA ILE A 81 20.83 12.22 -12.49
C ILE A 81 20.50 11.00 -13.36
N LYS A 82 19.81 11.19 -14.48
CA LYS A 82 19.49 10.09 -15.42
C LYS A 82 20.73 9.41 -15.97
N ALA A 83 21.78 10.16 -16.30
CA ALA A 83 23.04 9.60 -16.79
C ALA A 83 23.72 8.72 -15.73
N ALA A 84 23.80 9.16 -14.47
CA ALA A 84 24.36 8.35 -13.40
C ALA A 84 23.55 7.07 -13.12
N ILE A 85 22.22 7.16 -13.21
CA ILE A 85 21.32 6.01 -13.07
C ILE A 85 21.47 5.05 -14.26
N ALA A 86 21.64 5.56 -15.48
CA ALA A 86 21.89 4.73 -16.66
C ALA A 86 23.18 3.91 -16.51
N ASP A 87 24.26 4.53 -16.02
CA ASP A 87 25.52 3.84 -15.75
C ASP A 87 25.37 2.80 -14.64
N ALA A 88 24.64 3.12 -13.57
CA ALA A 88 24.34 2.16 -12.50
C ALA A 88 23.47 1.00 -13.00
N ASN A 89 22.50 1.26 -13.89
CA ASN A 89 21.66 0.22 -14.50
C ASN A 89 22.46 -0.68 -15.46
N ALA A 90 23.46 -0.14 -16.15
CA ALA A 90 24.37 -0.89 -17.02
C ALA A 90 25.37 -1.74 -16.21
N ASN A 91 25.72 -1.30 -15.00
CA ASN A 91 26.59 -2.06 -14.11
C ASN A 91 25.87 -3.28 -13.50
N LYS A 92 26.45 -4.47 -13.67
CA LYS A 92 25.89 -5.72 -13.13
C LYS A 92 25.75 -5.73 -11.60
N ALA A 93 26.60 -4.97 -10.90
CA ALA A 93 26.56 -4.83 -9.45
C ALA A 93 25.62 -3.69 -8.98
N GLY A 94 25.02 -2.94 -9.90
CA GLY A 94 24.36 -1.68 -9.59
C GLY A 94 25.38 -0.61 -9.23
N GLY A 95 25.04 0.23 -8.25
CA GLY A 95 25.96 1.24 -7.75
C GLY A 95 25.26 2.25 -6.84
N VAL A 96 26.06 2.94 -6.04
CA VAL A 96 25.57 4.04 -5.20
C VAL A 96 25.73 5.35 -5.97
N ILE A 97 24.60 5.95 -6.33
CA ILE A 97 24.51 7.30 -6.87
C ILE A 97 24.48 8.26 -5.68
N TYR A 98 25.56 9.00 -5.53
CA TYR A 98 25.73 9.99 -4.48
C TYR A 98 25.36 11.38 -4.98
N LEU A 99 24.47 12.02 -4.23
CA LEU A 99 24.00 13.38 -4.39
C LEU A 99 24.57 14.20 -3.21
N PRO A 100 25.68 14.94 -3.38
CA PRO A 100 26.21 15.80 -2.32
C PRO A 100 25.18 16.82 -1.78
N ALA A 101 25.56 17.56 -0.74
CA ALA A 101 24.78 18.69 -0.26
C ALA A 101 24.44 19.66 -1.41
N GLY A 102 23.16 20.02 -1.53
CA GLY A 102 22.65 20.80 -2.65
C GLY A 102 21.15 20.64 -2.87
N THR A 103 20.58 21.46 -3.75
CA THR A 103 19.19 21.33 -4.21
C THR A 103 19.19 21.00 -5.71
N TYR A 104 18.80 19.79 -6.07
CA TYR A 104 18.81 19.30 -7.44
C TYR A 104 17.39 19.39 -8.02
N VAL A 105 17.22 20.13 -9.13
CA VAL A 105 15.91 20.22 -9.79
C VAL A 105 15.72 18.99 -10.67
N LEU A 106 14.59 18.28 -10.47
CA LEU A 106 14.21 17.12 -11.25
C LEU A 106 12.85 17.38 -11.92
N ARG A 107 12.79 17.26 -13.25
CA ARG A 107 11.58 17.51 -14.04
C ARG A 107 11.00 16.27 -14.72
N GLU A 108 11.74 15.17 -14.73
CA GLU A 108 11.29 13.92 -15.33
C GLU A 108 11.54 12.75 -14.36
N PRO A 109 10.67 11.72 -14.38
CA PRO A 109 10.86 10.53 -13.56
C PRO A 109 12.15 9.76 -13.86
N ILE A 110 12.64 9.08 -12.83
CA ILE A 110 13.80 8.19 -12.82
C ILE A 110 13.30 6.76 -12.63
N VAL A 111 13.69 5.87 -13.54
CA VAL A 111 13.37 4.44 -13.47
C VAL A 111 14.63 3.62 -13.17
N ILE A 112 14.54 2.80 -12.12
CA ILE A 112 15.60 1.93 -11.66
C ILE A 112 15.17 0.47 -11.88
N GLU A 113 15.87 -0.23 -12.77
CA GLU A 113 15.54 -1.61 -13.16
C GLU A 113 16.68 -2.60 -12.83
N ARG A 114 17.70 -2.14 -12.09
CA ARG A 114 18.87 -2.92 -11.69
C ARG A 114 18.93 -3.12 -10.18
N ALA A 115 19.28 -4.34 -9.76
CA ALA A 115 19.62 -4.65 -8.38
C ALA A 115 20.88 -3.92 -7.90
N GLY A 116 20.98 -3.60 -6.62
CA GLY A 116 22.16 -2.94 -6.05
C GLY A 116 22.24 -1.43 -6.28
N VAL A 117 21.20 -0.81 -6.83
CA VAL A 117 21.18 0.64 -7.07
C VAL A 117 20.65 1.39 -5.85
N VAL A 118 21.44 2.34 -5.37
CA VAL A 118 21.12 3.16 -4.18
C VAL A 118 21.27 4.63 -4.53
N LEU A 119 20.26 5.46 -4.22
CA LEU A 119 20.38 6.91 -4.23
C LEU A 119 20.70 7.39 -2.81
N ARG A 120 21.80 8.11 -2.63
CA ARG A 120 22.29 8.55 -1.31
C ARG A 120 22.56 10.05 -1.31
N GLY A 121 21.94 10.78 -0.38
CA GLY A 121 22.30 12.15 -0.07
C GLY A 121 23.23 12.29 1.14
N ASP A 122 23.52 13.53 1.51
CA ASP A 122 24.28 13.89 2.73
C ASP A 122 23.41 14.03 3.99
N GLY A 123 22.09 14.07 3.83
CA GLY A 123 21.15 14.19 4.93
C GLY A 123 19.85 14.89 4.53
N GLU A 124 18.79 14.66 5.30
CA GLU A 124 17.55 15.42 5.22
C GLU A 124 17.84 16.91 5.41
N GLY A 125 17.25 17.76 4.56
CA GLY A 125 17.50 19.21 4.53
C GLY A 125 18.89 19.63 4.06
N THR A 126 19.82 18.69 3.85
CA THR A 126 21.17 18.94 3.32
C THR A 126 21.24 18.64 1.83
N THR A 127 20.69 17.49 1.42
CA THR A 127 20.45 17.14 0.02
C THR A 127 18.95 17.20 -0.24
N THR A 128 18.52 18.06 -1.16
CA THR A 128 17.12 18.18 -1.56
C THR A 128 16.98 17.89 -3.05
N ILE A 129 16.05 17.02 -3.41
CA ILE A 129 15.54 16.90 -4.78
C ILE A 129 14.26 17.72 -4.84
N ARG A 130 14.27 18.81 -5.61
CA ARG A 130 13.12 19.70 -5.83
C ARG A 130 12.44 19.31 -7.13
N ILE A 131 11.15 18.99 -7.07
CA ILE A 131 10.35 18.56 -8.22
C ILE A 131 9.24 19.61 -8.46
N PRO A 132 9.43 20.55 -9.42
CA PRO A 132 8.50 21.65 -9.64
C PRO A 132 7.31 21.28 -10.55
N VAL A 133 7.16 20.00 -10.90
CA VAL A 133 6.17 19.51 -11.87
C VAL A 133 5.45 18.28 -11.33
N SER A 134 4.20 18.08 -11.74
CA SER A 134 3.45 16.84 -11.45
C SER A 134 3.65 15.80 -12.55
N LEU A 135 3.33 14.53 -12.28
CA LEU A 135 3.31 13.51 -13.34
C LEU A 135 2.31 13.84 -14.45
N SER A 136 1.23 14.56 -14.17
CA SER A 136 0.30 15.05 -15.19
C SER A 136 0.90 16.15 -16.09
N ASP A 137 1.87 16.92 -15.59
CA ASP A 137 2.59 17.92 -16.40
C ASP A 137 3.62 17.24 -17.31
N VAL A 138 4.24 16.15 -16.83
CA VAL A 138 5.20 15.33 -17.60
C VAL A 138 4.49 14.50 -18.67
N TYR A 139 3.36 13.88 -18.32
CA TYR A 139 2.63 12.94 -19.16
C TYR A 139 1.26 13.53 -19.55
N ALA A 140 1.23 14.31 -20.63
CA ALA A 140 -0.02 14.94 -21.09
C ALA A 140 -1.10 13.90 -21.48
N GLY A 141 -2.32 14.07 -20.96
CA GLY A 141 -3.48 13.22 -21.30
C GLY A 141 -3.75 12.07 -20.33
N THR A 142 -3.33 12.19 -19.08
CA THR A 142 -3.52 11.16 -18.03
C THR A 142 -4.82 11.30 -17.24
N TRP A 143 -5.57 12.38 -17.47
CA TRP A 143 -6.91 12.59 -16.88
C TRP A 143 -7.95 11.85 -17.69
N THR A 144 -8.77 11.05 -17.02
CA THR A 144 -9.90 10.35 -17.62
C THR A 144 -11.20 10.98 -17.17
N ILE A 145 -12.18 11.07 -18.08
CA ILE A 145 -13.56 11.38 -17.75
C ILE A 145 -14.40 10.14 -18.05
N ASP A 146 -15.14 9.64 -17.07
CA ASP A 146 -16.03 8.50 -17.28
C ASP A 146 -17.37 8.92 -17.93
N SER A 147 -18.22 7.93 -18.22
CA SER A 147 -19.53 8.16 -18.86
C SER A 147 -20.49 9.01 -18.03
N ASP A 148 -20.23 9.17 -16.74
CA ASP A 148 -21.03 9.98 -15.81
C ASP A 148 -20.44 11.40 -15.62
N GLY A 149 -19.38 11.73 -16.36
CA GLY A 149 -18.72 13.04 -16.33
C GLY A 149 -17.74 13.20 -15.17
N LYS A 150 -17.37 12.13 -14.47
CA LYS A 150 -16.44 12.18 -13.34
C LYS A 150 -15.00 12.15 -13.85
N ILE A 151 -14.20 13.09 -13.37
CA ILE A 151 -12.78 13.20 -13.73
C ILE A 151 -11.97 12.40 -12.71
N THR A 152 -11.10 11.51 -13.18
CA THR A 152 -10.18 10.73 -12.35
C THR A 152 -8.77 10.74 -12.94
N SER A 153 -7.81 10.39 -12.09
CA SER A 153 -6.41 10.27 -12.44
C SER A 153 -5.86 8.93 -11.95
N SER A 154 -5.10 8.25 -12.82
CA SER A 154 -4.43 7.01 -12.44
C SER A 154 -3.28 7.22 -11.45
N TRP A 155 -2.80 8.46 -11.32
CA TRP A 155 -1.71 8.81 -10.39
C TRP A 155 -2.09 8.64 -8.92
N SER A 156 -3.38 8.59 -8.61
CA SER A 156 -3.89 8.25 -7.28
C SER A 156 -3.45 6.85 -6.81
N PHE A 157 -3.11 5.96 -7.75
CA PHE A 157 -2.96 4.53 -7.50
C PHE A 157 -1.54 3.99 -7.74
N GLY A 158 -0.64 4.79 -8.29
CA GLY A 158 0.72 4.38 -8.62
C GLY A 158 1.40 5.32 -9.61
N GLY A 159 2.61 4.94 -10.02
CA GLY A 159 3.54 5.81 -10.73
C GLY A 159 4.21 6.80 -9.78
N ALA A 160 5.51 7.03 -9.96
CA ALA A 160 6.28 7.95 -9.12
C ALA A 160 7.47 8.55 -9.87
N PHE A 161 8.02 9.66 -9.35
CA PHE A 161 9.26 10.25 -9.84
C PHE A 161 10.48 9.35 -9.61
N PHE A 162 10.47 8.52 -8.57
CA PHE A 162 11.47 7.48 -8.37
C PHE A 162 10.80 6.11 -8.40
N LEU A 163 10.88 5.42 -9.54
CA LEU A 163 10.29 4.11 -9.73
C LEU A 163 11.37 3.02 -9.73
N PHE A 164 11.39 2.19 -8.70
CA PHE A 164 12.15 0.94 -8.69
C PHE A 164 11.26 -0.18 -9.24
N LYS A 165 11.57 -0.68 -10.43
CA LYS A 165 10.70 -1.61 -11.17
C LYS A 165 11.39 -2.93 -11.47
N GLY A 166 10.93 -3.98 -10.80
CA GLY A 166 11.28 -5.36 -11.12
C GLY A 166 10.22 -6.06 -11.98
N ARG A 167 10.42 -7.36 -12.19
CA ARG A 167 9.47 -8.23 -12.90
C ARG A 167 8.46 -8.83 -11.92
N THR A 168 7.18 -8.52 -12.11
CA THR A 168 6.10 -9.07 -11.26
C THR A 168 6.04 -10.60 -11.36
N PRO A 169 6.17 -11.32 -10.24
CA PRO A 169 6.04 -12.77 -10.22
C PRO A 169 4.57 -13.18 -10.33
N ARG A 170 4.27 -14.29 -11.00
CA ARG A 170 2.90 -14.78 -11.26
C ARG A 170 2.83 -16.29 -11.19
N SER A 171 1.74 -16.85 -10.66
CA SER A 171 1.53 -18.30 -10.59
C SER A 171 1.39 -18.98 -11.95
N TYR A 172 0.91 -18.24 -12.96
CA TYR A 172 0.69 -18.80 -14.30
C TYR A 172 1.94 -18.73 -15.21
N HIS A 173 3.07 -18.20 -14.72
CA HIS A 173 4.32 -18.14 -15.46
C HIS A 173 5.05 -19.49 -15.44
N THR A 174 5.02 -20.20 -16.56
CA THR A 174 5.60 -21.55 -16.70
C THR A 174 7.13 -21.58 -16.62
N ASP A 175 7.80 -20.48 -16.96
CA ASP A 175 9.26 -20.33 -16.92
C ASP A 175 9.82 -20.34 -15.48
N SER A 176 9.03 -19.88 -14.51
CA SER A 176 9.40 -19.86 -13.09
C SER A 176 8.84 -21.03 -12.28
N ARG A 177 7.91 -21.82 -12.81
CA ARG A 177 7.27 -22.92 -12.08
C ARG A 177 8.25 -24.06 -11.79
N LEU A 178 8.37 -24.42 -10.50
CA LEU A 178 9.24 -25.49 -10.03
C LEU A 178 8.47 -26.78 -9.75
N ALA A 179 7.32 -26.67 -9.08
CA ALA A 179 6.51 -27.82 -8.68
C ALA A 179 5.04 -27.43 -8.42
N ALA A 180 4.14 -28.41 -8.50
CA ALA A 180 2.79 -28.34 -7.93
C ALA A 180 2.81 -28.88 -6.50
N VAL A 181 2.00 -28.31 -5.61
CA VAL A 181 1.78 -28.89 -4.28
C VAL A 181 0.68 -29.93 -4.36
N THR A 182 0.96 -31.16 -3.94
CA THR A 182 0.06 -32.33 -4.11
C THR A 182 -0.68 -32.72 -2.85
N GLY A 183 -0.31 -32.17 -1.70
CA GLY A 183 -0.90 -32.49 -0.40
C GLY A 183 -1.44 -31.26 0.33
N THR A 184 -2.15 -31.51 1.42
CA THR A 184 -2.62 -30.44 2.32
C THR A 184 -1.55 -30.06 3.33
N ALA A 185 -1.56 -28.81 3.78
CA ALA A 185 -0.72 -28.33 4.88
C ALA A 185 -1.53 -27.41 5.80
N PRO A 186 -1.45 -27.55 7.14
CA PRO A 186 -2.08 -26.58 8.03
C PRO A 186 -1.33 -25.24 8.00
N GLN A 187 -2.02 -24.15 8.38
CA GLN A 187 -1.35 -22.90 8.71
C GLN A 187 -0.32 -23.14 9.83
N GLY A 188 0.85 -22.51 9.75
CA GLY A 188 1.96 -22.80 10.66
C GLY A 188 2.87 -23.96 10.21
N ALA A 189 2.51 -24.69 9.14
CA ALA A 189 3.37 -25.73 8.62
C ALA A 189 4.63 -25.16 7.97
N PHE A 190 5.73 -25.92 8.05
CA PHE A 190 6.98 -25.64 7.34
C PHE A 190 7.13 -26.49 6.06
N ARG A 191 6.42 -27.63 5.98
CA ARG A 191 6.59 -28.61 4.90
C ARG A 191 5.44 -28.60 3.92
N LEU A 192 5.77 -28.71 2.64
CA LEU A 192 4.85 -28.88 1.52
C LEU A 192 5.18 -30.17 0.77
N GLN A 193 4.18 -31.01 0.53
CA GLN A 193 4.29 -32.14 -0.39
C GLN A 193 4.21 -31.62 -1.83
N VAL A 194 5.13 -32.05 -2.68
CA VAL A 194 5.23 -31.58 -4.07
C VAL A 194 5.29 -32.75 -5.05
N ASP A 195 4.81 -32.51 -6.27
CA ASP A 195 4.83 -33.50 -7.35
C ASP A 195 6.23 -33.86 -7.83
N SER A 196 7.18 -32.92 -7.73
CA SER A 196 8.57 -33.11 -8.09
C SER A 196 9.51 -32.24 -7.26
N THR A 197 10.65 -32.80 -6.85
CA THR A 197 11.75 -32.05 -6.22
C THR A 197 12.94 -31.86 -7.16
N PHE A 198 12.85 -32.28 -8.43
CA PHE A 198 13.98 -32.28 -9.37
C PHE A 198 14.60 -30.89 -9.61
N LYS A 199 13.81 -29.81 -9.52
CA LYS A 199 14.26 -28.42 -9.69
C LYS A 199 14.48 -27.67 -8.37
N LEU A 200 14.38 -28.36 -7.23
CA LEU A 200 14.39 -27.80 -5.89
C LEU A 200 15.67 -28.18 -5.13
N PHE A 201 16.32 -27.19 -4.51
CA PHE A 201 17.54 -27.42 -3.73
C PHE A 201 17.59 -26.53 -2.47
N VAL A 202 18.33 -26.98 -1.45
CA VAL A 202 18.49 -26.25 -0.19
C VAL A 202 19.10 -24.87 -0.42
N GLY A 203 18.54 -23.84 0.20
CA GLY A 203 18.93 -22.45 0.07
C GLY A 203 18.26 -21.68 -1.06
N GLN A 204 17.55 -22.38 -1.96
CA GLN A 204 16.81 -21.75 -3.06
C GLN A 204 15.68 -20.88 -2.52
N TRP A 205 15.57 -19.65 -3.04
CA TRP A 205 14.40 -18.83 -2.81
C TRP A 205 13.25 -19.27 -3.71
N VAL A 206 12.10 -19.48 -3.08
CA VAL A 206 10.85 -19.85 -3.74
C VAL A 206 9.74 -18.91 -3.34
N ARG A 207 8.70 -18.83 -4.18
CA ARG A 207 7.42 -18.23 -3.87
C ARG A 207 6.34 -19.28 -3.98
N VAL A 208 5.57 -19.44 -2.91
CA VAL A 208 4.40 -20.30 -2.88
C VAL A 208 3.20 -19.42 -3.17
N PHE A 209 2.45 -19.74 -4.21
CA PHE A 209 1.16 -19.11 -4.54
C PHE A 209 0.03 -20.05 -4.15
N VAL A 210 -1.07 -19.47 -3.65
CA VAL A 210 -2.30 -20.19 -3.33
C VAL A 210 -3.46 -19.53 -4.05
N ASN A 211 -4.14 -20.28 -4.91
CA ASN A 211 -5.28 -19.82 -5.68
C ASN A 211 -6.40 -20.87 -5.72
N ASP A 212 -7.58 -20.46 -6.16
CA ASP A 212 -8.69 -21.33 -6.56
C ASP A 212 -9.67 -20.54 -7.44
N ASP A 213 -10.86 -21.09 -7.69
CA ASP A 213 -11.89 -20.40 -8.48
C ASP A 213 -12.35 -19.06 -7.87
N SER A 214 -12.27 -18.91 -6.54
CA SER A 214 -12.64 -17.67 -5.85
C SER A 214 -11.67 -16.52 -6.10
N THR A 215 -10.38 -16.84 -6.36
CA THR A 215 -9.37 -15.84 -6.74
C THR A 215 -9.21 -15.70 -8.26
N ALA A 216 -9.71 -16.65 -9.06
CA ALA A 216 -9.52 -16.69 -10.51
C ALA A 216 -10.44 -15.74 -11.31
N ALA A 217 -11.56 -15.30 -10.74
CA ALA A 217 -12.55 -14.47 -11.43
C ALA A 217 -11.98 -13.11 -11.89
N GLY A 218 -11.06 -12.53 -11.10
CA GLY A 218 -10.41 -11.25 -11.41
C GLY A 218 -9.53 -11.33 -12.66
N ARG A 219 -8.85 -12.47 -12.88
CA ARG A 219 -8.07 -12.72 -14.10
C ARG A 219 -8.95 -12.73 -15.36
N ARG A 220 -10.13 -13.36 -15.30
CA ARG A 220 -11.10 -13.39 -16.41
C ARG A 220 -11.66 -11.99 -16.68
N ARG A 221 -12.01 -11.22 -15.64
CA ARG A 221 -12.48 -9.82 -15.76
C ARG A 221 -11.40 -8.89 -16.32
N ARG A 222 -10.14 -9.00 -15.88
CA ARG A 222 -8.99 -8.22 -16.39
C ARG A 222 -8.71 -8.54 -17.87
N LEU A 223 -8.77 -9.81 -18.26
CA LEU A 223 -8.63 -10.21 -19.68
C LEU A 223 -9.79 -9.66 -20.53
N LEU A 224 -11.04 -9.77 -20.05
CA LEU A 224 -12.22 -9.26 -20.76
C LEU A 224 -12.25 -7.73 -20.84
N SER A 225 -11.82 -7.02 -19.80
CA SER A 225 -11.69 -5.55 -19.82
C SER A 225 -10.54 -5.10 -20.72
N ALA A 226 -9.40 -5.81 -20.73
CA ALA A 226 -8.33 -5.56 -21.70
C ALA A 226 -8.78 -5.82 -23.15
N LEU A 227 -9.59 -6.86 -23.39
CA LEU A 227 -10.18 -7.17 -24.69
C LEU A 227 -11.27 -6.17 -25.10
N ARG A 228 -12.12 -5.70 -24.18
CA ARG A 228 -13.09 -4.62 -24.42
C ARG A 228 -12.40 -3.30 -24.74
N ARG A 229 -11.32 -2.96 -24.02
CA ARG A 229 -10.46 -1.81 -24.36
C ARG A 229 -9.91 -1.98 -25.77
N ARG A 230 -9.44 -3.18 -26.14
CA ARG A 230 -9.01 -3.49 -27.51
C ARG A 230 -10.13 -3.40 -28.56
N SER A 231 -11.37 -3.74 -28.21
CA SER A 231 -12.52 -3.63 -29.12
C SER A 231 -13.01 -2.19 -29.30
N LEU A 232 -12.81 -1.32 -28.31
CA LEU A 232 -13.04 0.13 -28.41
C LEU A 232 -11.94 0.84 -29.24
N LEU A 233 -10.86 0.14 -29.62
CA LEU A 233 -9.81 0.63 -30.53
C LEU A 233 -10.25 0.64 -32.01
N SER A 234 -11.44 0.15 -32.36
CA SER A 234 -11.87 0.01 -33.78
C SER A 234 -12.86 1.07 -34.25
N THR A 235 -13.17 2.10 -33.47
CA THR A 235 -14.11 3.16 -33.89
C THR A 235 -13.48 4.53 -33.77
N ASN A 236 -13.46 5.26 -34.90
CA ASN A 236 -13.06 6.67 -35.04
C ASN A 236 -13.86 7.59 -34.09
N SER A 237 -13.48 7.67 -32.82
CA SER A 237 -14.05 8.63 -31.87
C SER A 237 -13.26 9.93 -31.90
N THR A 238 -13.93 11.03 -32.25
CA THR A 238 -13.39 12.39 -32.31
C THR A 238 -12.80 12.80 -30.96
N VAL A 239 -11.51 13.15 -30.95
CA VAL A 239 -10.80 13.63 -29.76
C VAL A 239 -11.33 15.01 -29.38
N SER A 240 -11.86 15.16 -28.16
CA SER A 240 -12.17 16.46 -27.57
C SER A 240 -11.12 16.78 -26.52
N VAL A 241 -10.46 17.94 -26.67
CA VAL A 241 -9.57 18.52 -25.67
C VAL A 241 -10.31 19.67 -25.02
N THR A 242 -10.61 19.54 -23.73
CA THR A 242 -11.23 20.62 -22.95
C THR A 242 -10.23 21.08 -21.92
N THR A 243 -9.81 22.34 -22.00
CA THR A 243 -9.02 22.97 -20.94
C THR A 243 -9.96 23.43 -19.83
N VAL A 244 -9.81 22.87 -18.63
CA VAL A 244 -10.47 23.38 -17.43
C VAL A 244 -9.45 24.20 -16.66
N THR A 245 -9.76 25.46 -16.39
CA THR A 245 -8.90 26.34 -15.60
C THR A 245 -9.62 26.67 -14.30
N ASP A 246 -8.96 26.41 -13.18
CA ASP A 246 -9.37 26.86 -11.87
C ASP A 246 -9.27 28.39 -11.82
N ALA A 247 -10.41 29.06 -11.65
CA ALA A 247 -10.50 30.52 -11.63
C ALA A 247 -9.85 31.15 -10.38
N THR A 248 -9.60 30.37 -9.33
CA THR A 248 -9.04 30.80 -8.05
C THR A 248 -7.53 30.61 -8.01
N THR A 249 -7.04 29.44 -8.47
CA THR A 249 -5.61 29.11 -8.43
C THR A 249 -4.87 29.42 -9.73
N GLY A 250 -5.59 29.67 -10.83
CA GLY A 250 -5.01 29.84 -12.16
C GLY A 250 -4.44 28.55 -12.77
N SER A 251 -4.61 27.41 -12.09
CA SER A 251 -4.13 26.12 -12.56
C SER A 251 -5.05 25.57 -13.64
N SER A 252 -4.47 25.10 -14.76
CA SER A 252 -5.22 24.48 -15.85
C SER A 252 -4.95 22.97 -15.93
N ILE A 253 -5.98 22.20 -16.25
CA ILE A 253 -5.87 20.79 -16.66
C ILE A 253 -6.43 20.62 -18.07
N GLN A 254 -5.79 19.75 -18.86
CA GLN A 254 -6.32 19.33 -20.16
C GLN A 254 -7.05 18.01 -19.98
N LEU A 255 -8.37 18.05 -20.11
CA LEU A 255 -9.20 16.85 -20.20
C LEU A 255 -9.17 16.36 -21.64
N VAL A 256 -8.80 15.10 -21.83
CA VAL A 256 -8.71 14.54 -23.16
C VAL A 256 -9.54 13.26 -23.22
N THR A 257 -10.51 13.21 -24.13
CA THR A 257 -11.31 12.00 -24.38
C THR A 257 -10.59 10.98 -25.27
N ARG A 258 -9.26 11.08 -25.44
CA ARG A 258 -8.47 10.23 -26.33
C ARG A 258 -7.85 9.03 -25.63
N GLN A 259 -7.60 7.97 -26.39
CA GLN A 259 -6.67 6.90 -26.01
C GLN A 259 -5.28 7.50 -25.72
N PRO A 260 -4.61 7.12 -24.61
CA PRO A 260 -3.22 7.49 -24.37
C PRO A 260 -2.36 7.13 -25.59
N PRO A 261 -1.44 7.99 -26.05
CA PRO A 261 -0.58 7.66 -27.19
C PRO A 261 0.30 6.43 -26.89
N ASP A 262 0.68 5.67 -27.92
CA ASP A 262 1.40 4.39 -27.76
C ASP A 262 2.68 4.49 -26.92
N TRP A 263 3.42 5.59 -27.07
CA TRP A 263 4.62 5.84 -26.28
C TRP A 263 4.32 5.95 -24.77
N LEU A 264 3.18 6.56 -24.40
CA LEU A 264 2.75 6.69 -23.01
C LEU A 264 2.29 5.32 -22.48
N GLN A 265 1.64 4.51 -23.30
CA GLN A 265 1.28 3.14 -22.93
C GLN A 265 2.52 2.24 -22.74
N GLN A 266 3.69 2.59 -23.28
CA GLN A 266 4.91 1.81 -23.08
C GLN A 266 5.79 2.37 -21.94
N ASP A 267 5.50 3.58 -21.47
CA ASP A 267 6.24 4.22 -20.39
C ASP A 267 6.08 3.45 -19.07
N ALA A 268 7.19 3.17 -18.40
CA ALA A 268 7.22 2.35 -17.20
C ALA A 268 6.47 2.96 -16.00
N VAL A 269 6.48 4.30 -15.89
CA VAL A 269 5.82 5.05 -14.80
C VAL A 269 4.33 5.08 -15.01
N TYR A 270 3.88 5.34 -16.24
CA TYR A 270 2.45 5.28 -16.57
C TYR A 270 1.90 3.85 -16.43
N GLN A 271 2.64 2.83 -16.88
CA GLN A 271 2.25 1.43 -16.66
C GLN A 271 2.14 1.09 -15.18
N ALA A 272 3.02 1.62 -14.33
CA ALA A 272 2.93 1.43 -12.89
C ALA A 272 1.61 1.98 -12.32
N ALA A 273 1.23 3.20 -12.71
CA ALA A 273 -0.03 3.84 -12.34
C ALA A 273 -1.27 3.07 -12.84
N MET A 274 -1.27 2.63 -14.09
CA MET A 274 -2.38 1.88 -14.67
C MET A 274 -2.58 0.52 -14.01
N GLU A 275 -1.49 -0.17 -13.69
CA GLU A 275 -1.54 -1.43 -12.94
C GLU A 275 -2.02 -1.21 -11.50
N GLY A 276 -1.62 -0.12 -10.85
CA GLY A 276 -2.14 0.32 -9.56
C GLY A 276 -3.65 0.56 -9.62
N ALA A 277 -4.12 1.37 -10.58
CA ALA A 277 -5.53 1.65 -10.79
C ALA A 277 -6.36 0.37 -11.02
N ALA A 278 -5.77 -0.62 -11.70
CA ALA A 278 -6.40 -1.94 -11.88
C ALA A 278 -6.43 -2.78 -10.60
N LEU A 279 -5.49 -2.62 -9.66
CA LEU A 279 -5.51 -3.26 -8.34
C LEU A 279 -6.54 -2.62 -7.41
N PHE A 280 -6.66 -1.29 -7.42
CA PHE A 280 -7.63 -0.56 -6.60
C PHE A 280 -9.04 -0.50 -7.22
N GLY A 281 -9.21 -0.96 -8.47
CA GLY A 281 -10.51 -1.07 -9.13
C GLY A 281 -11.09 0.27 -9.58
N ALA A 282 -10.24 1.25 -9.87
CA ALA A 282 -10.56 2.65 -10.13
C ALA A 282 -11.51 2.96 -11.31
N PHE A 283 -11.91 1.96 -12.10
CA PHE A 283 -12.65 2.17 -13.34
C PHE A 283 -14.17 1.95 -13.22
N ASP A 284 -14.69 1.63 -12.03
CA ASP A 284 -16.09 1.22 -11.91
C ASP A 284 -17.01 2.10 -11.02
N GLU A 285 -16.56 2.82 -9.96
CA GLU A 285 -17.57 3.42 -9.03
C GLU A 285 -17.29 4.77 -8.34
N GLU A 286 -16.06 5.28 -8.23
CA GLU A 286 -15.80 6.46 -7.39
C GLU A 286 -15.13 7.62 -8.15
N GLY A 287 -15.97 8.47 -8.69
CA GLY A 287 -15.74 9.90 -8.79
C GLY A 287 -17.04 10.61 -8.39
N VAL A 288 -17.06 11.93 -8.28
CA VAL A 288 -18.26 12.68 -7.88
C VAL A 288 -18.69 13.65 -8.97
N THR A 289 -19.99 13.69 -9.29
CA THR A 289 -20.57 14.87 -9.95
C THR A 289 -20.68 16.02 -8.94
N ALA A 290 -20.67 17.27 -9.38
CA ALA A 290 -20.88 18.42 -8.49
C ALA A 290 -22.21 18.33 -7.68
N ALA A 291 -23.22 17.65 -8.23
CA ALA A 291 -24.49 17.37 -7.54
C ALA A 291 -24.40 16.20 -6.54
N GLN A 292 -23.57 15.19 -6.80
CA GLN A 292 -23.29 14.10 -5.86
C GLN A 292 -22.43 14.55 -4.70
N ALA A 293 -21.48 15.46 -4.91
CA ALA A 293 -20.75 16.13 -3.83
C ALA A 293 -21.71 16.89 -2.88
N LEU A 294 -22.77 17.48 -3.42
CA LEU A 294 -23.83 18.17 -2.66
C LEU A 294 -24.84 17.21 -1.99
N ALA A 295 -25.01 16.00 -2.53
CA ALA A 295 -25.92 14.97 -1.99
C ALA A 295 -25.23 14.05 -0.96
N ALA A 296 -23.91 13.86 -1.07
CA ALA A 296 -23.08 13.11 -0.12
C ALA A 296 -23.04 13.74 1.28
N ASP A 297 -23.40 15.03 1.38
CA ASP A 297 -23.52 15.75 2.65
C ASP A 297 -24.81 15.39 3.42
N LYS A 298 -25.81 14.80 2.76
CA LYS A 298 -27.08 14.37 3.41
C LYS A 298 -27.15 12.88 3.75
N ALA A 299 -26.16 12.08 3.35
CA ALA A 299 -26.15 10.62 3.55
C ALA A 299 -25.09 10.12 4.55
N ALA A 300 -24.21 10.99 5.06
CA ALA A 300 -23.13 10.62 5.97
C ALA A 300 -23.58 10.31 7.42
N ILE A 301 -24.89 10.20 7.70
CA ILE A 301 -25.43 9.91 9.06
C ILE A 301 -26.46 8.77 9.01
N GLN A 302 -26.31 7.79 8.12
CA GLN A 302 -27.15 6.59 8.20
C GLN A 302 -26.42 5.31 7.80
N GLU A 303 -25.40 4.94 8.56
CA GLU A 303 -25.01 3.53 8.67
C GLU A 303 -25.99 2.82 9.59
N SER A 304 -27.10 2.35 9.00
CA SER A 304 -27.96 1.37 9.64
C SER A 304 -28.46 0.39 8.58
N GLY A 305 -27.88 -0.81 8.60
CA GLY A 305 -28.40 -1.96 7.85
C GLY A 305 -27.28 -2.88 7.42
N MET A 306 -27.13 -4.01 8.13
CA MET A 306 -26.34 -5.17 7.69
C MET A 306 -26.51 -5.37 6.17
N VAL A 307 -25.42 -5.21 5.42
CA VAL A 307 -25.35 -5.80 4.08
C VAL A 307 -25.12 -7.29 4.31
N VAL A 308 -26.10 -8.08 3.90
CA VAL A 308 -26.02 -9.54 3.95
C VAL A 308 -24.82 -9.97 3.11
N ALA A 309 -23.83 -10.59 3.79
CA ALA A 309 -22.56 -11.00 3.22
C ALA A 309 -22.75 -11.81 1.93
N ALA A 310 -22.02 -11.45 0.88
CA ALA A 310 -21.64 -12.45 -0.10
C ALA A 310 -20.64 -13.37 0.61
N ALA A 311 -21.09 -14.58 0.95
CA ALA A 311 -20.21 -15.62 1.48
C ALA A 311 -19.62 -16.38 0.29
N ALA A 312 -18.31 -16.28 0.12
CA ALA A 312 -17.54 -17.13 -0.76
C ALA A 312 -17.84 -18.59 -0.38
N ALA A 313 -17.87 -19.47 -1.38
CA ALA A 313 -18.22 -20.86 -1.15
C ALA A 313 -17.29 -21.47 -0.07
N PRO A 314 -17.85 -22.19 0.92
CA PRO A 314 -17.04 -22.79 1.98
C PRO A 314 -15.89 -23.62 1.43
N GLY A 315 -14.72 -23.53 2.07
CA GLY A 315 -13.52 -24.25 1.65
C GLY A 315 -12.71 -23.55 0.55
N THR A 316 -13.17 -22.42 0.01
CA THR A 316 -12.37 -21.59 -0.90
C THR A 316 -11.30 -20.76 -0.17
N VAL A 317 -10.31 -20.25 -0.92
CA VAL A 317 -9.26 -19.35 -0.43
C VAL A 317 -9.88 -18.07 0.15
N VAL A 318 -10.82 -17.45 -0.57
CA VAL A 318 -11.50 -16.24 -0.10
C VAL A 318 -12.38 -16.51 1.12
N ALA A 319 -13.07 -17.65 1.17
CA ALA A 319 -13.82 -18.04 2.36
C ALA A 319 -12.89 -18.16 3.56
N TRP A 320 -11.78 -18.89 3.44
CA TRP A 320 -10.79 -18.99 4.53
C TRP A 320 -10.30 -17.62 4.98
N LEU A 321 -9.92 -16.75 4.04
CA LEU A 321 -9.33 -15.43 4.32
C LEU A 321 -10.27 -14.53 5.15
N TYR A 322 -11.59 -14.65 4.93
CA TYR A 322 -12.65 -13.94 5.65
C TYR A 322 -13.38 -14.80 6.68
N GLY A 323 -12.69 -15.82 7.20
CA GLY A 323 -13.12 -16.57 8.37
C GLY A 323 -14.25 -17.56 8.13
N ASP A 324 -14.30 -18.15 6.94
CA ASP A 324 -15.22 -19.18 6.49
C ASP A 324 -16.70 -18.77 6.68
N GLY A 325 -17.03 -17.56 6.20
CA GLY A 325 -18.38 -16.98 6.24
C GLY A 325 -18.64 -16.10 7.47
N LEU A 326 -17.61 -15.84 8.28
CA LEU A 326 -17.73 -15.00 9.47
C LEU A 326 -17.79 -13.50 9.15
N ALA A 327 -17.04 -13.05 8.14
CA ALA A 327 -17.07 -11.68 7.66
C ALA A 327 -17.54 -11.62 6.20
N ASP A 328 -17.92 -10.41 5.74
CA ASP A 328 -18.19 -10.17 4.33
C ASP A 328 -16.94 -10.52 3.50
N SER A 329 -17.12 -11.43 2.56
CA SER A 329 -16.06 -11.91 1.67
C SER A 329 -16.16 -11.32 0.27
N GLY A 330 -17.09 -10.37 0.08
CA GLY A 330 -17.23 -9.59 -1.13
C GLY A 330 -17.76 -10.38 -2.33
N GLN A 331 -17.80 -9.70 -3.47
CA GLN A 331 -18.25 -10.30 -4.73
C GLN A 331 -17.14 -11.18 -5.34
N PRO A 332 -17.45 -12.04 -6.34
CA PRO A 332 -16.41 -12.76 -7.07
C PRO A 332 -15.32 -11.79 -7.58
N SER A 333 -14.04 -12.11 -7.33
CA SER A 333 -12.87 -11.21 -7.53
C SER A 333 -12.63 -10.16 -6.42
N ALA A 334 -13.26 -10.29 -5.26
CA ALA A 334 -12.95 -9.46 -4.10
C ALA A 334 -11.45 -9.56 -3.73
N VAL A 335 -10.88 -10.74 -3.89
CA VAL A 335 -9.45 -11.03 -3.81
C VAL A 335 -9.00 -11.55 -5.17
N ASP A 336 -7.93 -10.97 -5.71
CA ASP A 336 -7.40 -11.35 -7.02
C ASP A 336 -6.44 -12.55 -6.94
N THR A 337 -6.23 -13.19 -8.09
CA THR A 337 -5.22 -14.26 -8.25
C THR A 337 -3.85 -13.77 -7.77
N ASP A 338 -3.15 -14.62 -7.03
CA ASP A 338 -1.81 -14.43 -6.46
C ASP A 338 -1.71 -13.53 -5.21
N GLU A 339 -2.81 -12.94 -4.72
CA GLU A 339 -2.83 -12.11 -3.50
C GLU A 339 -2.53 -12.90 -2.21
N VAL A 340 -2.66 -14.23 -2.25
CA VAL A 340 -2.23 -15.12 -1.17
C VAL A 340 -0.94 -15.82 -1.61
N SER A 341 0.21 -15.30 -1.15
CA SER A 341 1.51 -15.87 -1.46
C SER A 341 2.55 -15.65 -0.36
N LEU A 342 3.63 -16.43 -0.40
CA LEU A 342 4.76 -16.32 0.52
C LEU A 342 6.08 -16.56 -0.21
N SER A 343 7.04 -15.63 -0.06
CA SER A 343 8.45 -15.92 -0.35
C SER A 343 9.19 -16.51 0.86
N ALA A 344 9.93 -17.58 0.61
CA ALA A 344 10.69 -18.35 1.61
C ALA A 344 11.92 -19.01 1.00
N LYS A 345 12.88 -19.42 1.83
CA LYS A 345 13.98 -20.29 1.40
C LYS A 345 13.63 -21.75 1.64
N VAL A 346 14.07 -22.64 0.75
CA VAL A 346 14.03 -24.08 0.99
C VAL A 346 15.10 -24.45 2.03
N SER A 347 14.72 -24.97 3.19
CA SER A 347 15.64 -25.42 4.25
C SER A 347 16.04 -26.89 4.11
N ALA A 348 15.14 -27.73 3.57
CA ALA A 348 15.39 -29.15 3.32
C ALA A 348 14.58 -29.65 2.12
N VAL A 349 15.08 -30.69 1.45
CA VAL A 349 14.43 -31.34 0.31
C VAL A 349 14.38 -32.84 0.57
N GLY A 350 13.17 -33.41 0.48
CA GLY A 350 12.93 -34.85 0.49
C GLY A 350 12.65 -35.42 -0.91
N SER A 351 12.19 -36.66 -0.97
CA SER A 351 11.85 -37.31 -2.25
C SER A 351 10.63 -36.68 -2.93
N ASN A 352 9.64 -36.23 -2.16
CA ASN A 352 8.38 -35.65 -2.64
C ASN A 352 7.88 -34.50 -1.75
N TRP A 353 8.79 -33.82 -1.04
CA TRP A 353 8.46 -32.70 -0.17
C TRP A 353 9.61 -31.70 -0.08
N ILE A 354 9.27 -30.46 0.24
CA ILE A 354 10.22 -29.42 0.64
C ILE A 354 9.86 -28.87 2.02
N GLU A 355 10.87 -28.45 2.77
CA GLU A 355 10.70 -27.66 3.99
C GLU A 355 11.15 -26.22 3.72
N LEU A 356 10.39 -25.27 4.25
CA LEU A 356 10.65 -23.83 4.16
C LEU A 356 11.38 -23.34 5.42
N ASP A 357 12.10 -22.24 5.30
CA ASP A 357 12.80 -21.57 6.40
C ASP A 357 11.87 -20.83 7.39
N ARG A 358 10.56 -20.89 7.14
CA ARG A 358 9.50 -20.21 7.89
C ARG A 358 8.16 -20.91 7.72
N GLU A 359 7.28 -20.62 8.67
CA GLU A 359 5.90 -21.09 8.69
C GLU A 359 5.08 -20.49 7.55
N LEU A 360 4.14 -21.28 7.02
CA LEU A 360 3.12 -20.80 6.12
C LEU A 360 2.10 -19.93 6.90
N PRO A 361 1.84 -18.68 6.47
CA PRO A 361 0.84 -17.83 7.09
C PRO A 361 -0.60 -18.23 6.71
N PHE A 362 -0.75 -19.16 5.77
CA PHE A 362 -2.00 -19.72 5.27
C PHE A 362 -1.94 -21.27 5.27
N PRO A 363 -3.08 -21.96 5.33
CA PRO A 363 -3.13 -23.38 5.05
C PRO A 363 -3.01 -23.66 3.54
N VAL A 364 -2.82 -24.92 3.18
CA VAL A 364 -3.08 -25.46 1.84
C VAL A 364 -4.16 -26.53 1.98
N LYS A 365 -5.33 -26.30 1.38
CA LYS A 365 -6.48 -27.20 1.45
C LYS A 365 -6.64 -27.98 0.13
N ALA A 366 -7.35 -29.10 0.18
CA ALA A 366 -7.66 -29.88 -1.01
C ALA A 366 -8.51 -29.03 -1.98
N GLY A 367 -8.20 -29.11 -3.28
CA GLY A 367 -8.86 -28.31 -4.31
C GLY A 367 -8.26 -26.92 -4.54
N TRP A 368 -7.30 -26.48 -3.72
CA TRP A 368 -6.57 -25.24 -3.96
C TRP A 368 -5.45 -25.48 -4.98
N ASP A 369 -5.34 -24.59 -5.96
CA ASP A 369 -4.23 -24.53 -6.91
C ASP A 369 -3.02 -23.88 -6.23
N THR A 370 -2.20 -24.73 -5.61
CA THR A 370 -0.99 -24.29 -4.91
C THR A 370 0.25 -24.69 -5.71
N VAL A 371 1.07 -23.70 -6.05
CA VAL A 371 2.25 -23.87 -6.89
C VAL A 371 3.49 -23.23 -6.28
N VAL A 372 4.64 -23.88 -6.48
CA VAL A 372 5.95 -23.39 -6.04
C VAL A 372 6.70 -22.85 -7.25
N HIS A 373 7.10 -21.59 -7.17
CA HIS A 373 7.84 -20.89 -8.21
C HIS A 373 9.22 -20.48 -7.72
N SER A 374 10.16 -20.42 -8.64
CA SER A 374 11.47 -19.81 -8.47
C SER A 374 11.30 -18.33 -8.16
N TYR A 375 11.92 -17.84 -7.08
CA TYR A 375 11.78 -16.45 -6.66
C TYR A 375 13.13 -15.72 -6.72
N TYR A 376 13.32 -14.99 -7.82
CA TYR A 376 14.51 -14.18 -8.09
C TYR A 376 14.10 -12.77 -8.55
N PRO A 377 13.87 -11.84 -7.61
CA PRO A 377 13.57 -10.46 -7.93
C PRO A 377 14.69 -9.83 -8.77
N THR A 378 14.32 -9.22 -9.90
CA THR A 378 15.28 -8.58 -10.82
C THR A 378 15.83 -7.27 -10.26
N VAL A 379 15.08 -6.62 -9.38
CA VAL A 379 15.48 -5.45 -8.60
C VAL A 379 15.42 -5.79 -7.13
N GLN A 380 16.58 -5.73 -6.48
CA GLN A 380 16.72 -5.99 -5.05
C GLN A 380 17.99 -5.37 -4.48
N ASN A 381 18.07 -5.30 -3.16
CA ASN A 381 19.24 -4.81 -2.42
C ASN A 381 19.64 -3.38 -2.85
N GLY A 382 18.65 -2.51 -3.02
CA GLY A 382 18.82 -1.11 -3.37
C GLY A 382 17.87 -0.21 -2.59
N GLY A 383 17.92 1.10 -2.81
CA GLY A 383 17.09 2.00 -2.01
C GLY A 383 17.37 3.48 -2.18
N MET A 384 16.78 4.27 -1.28
CA MET A 384 16.98 5.73 -1.20
C MET A 384 17.28 6.13 0.24
N GLU A 385 18.28 6.99 0.46
CA GLU A 385 18.66 7.39 1.81
C GLU A 385 19.20 8.81 1.93
N LYS A 386 18.98 9.42 3.11
CA LYS A 386 19.60 10.67 3.56
C LYS A 386 19.31 11.88 2.66
N MET A 387 18.04 12.15 2.39
CA MET A 387 17.66 13.27 1.51
C MET A 387 16.25 13.78 1.79
N THR A 388 15.94 14.95 1.24
CA THR A 388 14.58 15.47 1.13
C THR A 388 14.12 15.38 -0.31
N ILE A 389 12.90 14.88 -0.54
CA ILE A 389 12.19 14.99 -1.82
C ILE A 389 11.08 16.01 -1.61
N ALA A 390 11.11 17.12 -2.34
CA ALA A 390 10.16 18.22 -2.16
C ALA A 390 9.47 18.57 -3.47
N PHE A 391 8.15 18.47 -3.48
CA PHE A 391 7.33 19.07 -4.54
C PHE A 391 7.07 20.53 -4.22
N ASP A 392 6.89 21.32 -5.28
CA ASP A 392 6.30 22.65 -5.12
C ASP A 392 4.91 22.55 -4.48
N HIS A 393 4.61 23.50 -3.60
CA HIS A 393 3.31 23.50 -2.92
C HIS A 393 2.20 23.64 -3.95
N SER A 394 1.19 22.77 -3.82
CA SER A 394 -0.02 22.78 -4.61
C SER A 394 -1.21 22.41 -3.71
N MET A 395 -2.40 22.79 -4.15
CA MET A 395 -3.64 22.33 -3.52
C MET A 395 -3.97 20.90 -3.97
N VAL A 396 -4.54 20.11 -3.07
CA VAL A 396 -5.07 18.78 -3.33
C VAL A 396 -6.47 18.92 -3.93
N GLY A 397 -6.74 18.12 -4.96
CA GLY A 397 -8.06 18.02 -5.58
C GLY A 397 -8.94 16.97 -4.90
N PRO A 398 -10.22 16.84 -5.27
CA PRO A 398 -11.10 15.79 -4.75
C PRO A 398 -10.48 14.38 -4.84
N HIS A 399 -11.02 13.46 -4.05
CA HIS A 399 -10.57 12.07 -4.03
C HIS A 399 -10.51 11.47 -5.46
N PHE A 400 -9.38 10.84 -5.79
CA PHE A 400 -9.01 10.30 -7.11
C PHE A 400 -8.68 11.30 -8.22
N THR A 401 -8.53 12.59 -7.90
CA THR A 401 -8.11 13.62 -8.87
C THR A 401 -6.67 14.09 -8.65
N ASP A 402 -5.78 13.18 -8.24
CA ASP A 402 -4.38 13.52 -7.98
C ASP A 402 -3.62 13.88 -9.25
N ARG A 403 -2.87 14.99 -9.20
CA ARG A 403 -2.01 15.42 -10.30
C ARG A 403 -0.78 14.52 -10.44
N GLY A 404 -0.45 13.78 -9.38
CA GLY A 404 0.65 12.82 -9.34
C GLY A 404 1.94 13.44 -8.84
N TYR A 405 1.87 14.22 -7.76
CA TYR A 405 3.04 14.59 -6.96
C TYR A 405 3.50 13.36 -6.14
N ASN A 406 3.94 12.31 -6.85
CA ASN A 406 4.23 10.99 -6.29
C ASN A 406 5.74 10.80 -6.16
N ALA A 407 6.26 10.71 -4.93
CA ALA A 407 7.70 10.72 -4.71
C ALA A 407 8.38 9.42 -5.13
N MET A 408 8.01 8.28 -4.54
CA MET A 408 8.67 7.00 -4.82
C MET A 408 7.71 5.81 -4.85
N GLU A 409 8.00 4.86 -5.75
CA GLU A 409 7.30 3.57 -5.85
C GLU A 409 8.30 2.42 -5.97
N PHE A 410 8.08 1.37 -5.18
CA PHE A 410 8.83 0.12 -5.20
C PHE A 410 7.94 -1.01 -5.73
N LYS A 411 8.16 -1.41 -6.98
CA LYS A 411 7.30 -2.33 -7.71
C LYS A 411 7.99 -3.64 -8.08
N ALA A 412 7.46 -4.77 -7.61
CA ALA A 412 7.98 -6.11 -7.87
C ALA A 412 9.47 -6.26 -7.50
N VAL A 413 9.81 -5.77 -6.31
CA VAL A 413 11.18 -5.70 -5.79
C VAL A 413 11.33 -6.50 -4.51
N ALA A 414 12.56 -6.70 -4.04
CA ALA A 414 12.77 -7.26 -2.71
C ALA A 414 13.99 -6.69 -2.01
N ASN A 415 14.05 -6.80 -0.68
CA ASN A 415 15.22 -6.35 0.09
C ASN A 415 15.55 -4.87 -0.18
N MET A 416 14.55 -4.05 -0.45
CA MET A 416 14.75 -2.62 -0.69
C MET A 416 14.77 -1.86 0.62
N TRP A 417 15.31 -0.64 0.59
CA TRP A 417 15.17 0.25 1.73
C TRP A 417 14.93 1.71 1.38
N VAL A 418 14.27 2.37 2.33
CA VAL A 418 14.30 3.83 2.44
C VAL A 418 14.77 4.16 3.85
N SER A 419 15.73 5.07 3.99
CA SER A 419 16.28 5.45 5.30
C SER A 419 16.55 6.94 5.41
N LYS A 420 15.96 7.61 6.39
CA LYS A 420 16.18 9.04 6.64
C LYS A 420 15.82 9.88 5.42
N VAL A 421 14.56 9.77 5.01
CA VAL A 421 14.02 10.51 3.87
C VAL A 421 12.81 11.30 4.31
N THR A 422 12.85 12.60 4.05
CA THR A 422 11.70 13.48 4.22
C THR A 422 11.05 13.73 2.85
N VAL A 423 9.73 13.56 2.77
CA VAL A 423 8.92 13.88 1.59
C VAL A 423 8.00 15.05 1.91
N LEU A 424 8.06 16.11 1.10
CA LEU A 424 7.27 17.33 1.28
C LEU A 424 6.29 17.53 0.12
N ASN A 425 5.05 17.88 0.46
CA ASN A 425 3.98 18.28 -0.47
C ASN A 425 3.61 17.22 -1.51
N ALA A 426 3.71 15.94 -1.16
CA ALA A 426 3.37 14.84 -2.08
C ALA A 426 1.88 14.51 -2.05
N ASP A 427 1.31 14.18 -3.21
CA ASP A 427 0.02 13.47 -3.29
C ASP A 427 0.21 12.05 -2.74
N ASN A 428 1.29 11.39 -3.17
CA ASN A 428 1.68 10.07 -2.67
C ASN A 428 3.16 10.01 -2.31
N ALA A 429 3.51 9.72 -1.06
CA ALA A 429 4.90 9.81 -0.63
C ALA A 429 5.69 8.50 -0.85
N LEU A 430 5.15 7.35 -0.45
CA LEU A 430 5.83 6.07 -0.63
C LEU A 430 4.82 4.97 -0.98
N PHE A 431 4.95 4.40 -2.18
CA PHE A 431 4.20 3.23 -2.59
C PHE A 431 5.05 1.98 -2.67
N THR A 432 4.42 0.85 -2.37
CA THR A 432 4.94 -0.45 -2.71
C THR A 432 3.86 -1.31 -3.35
N SER A 433 4.25 -2.04 -4.39
CA SER A 433 3.44 -3.08 -5.01
C SER A 433 4.32 -4.29 -5.24
N TRP A 434 3.99 -5.48 -4.73
CA TRP A 434 4.88 -6.64 -4.87
C TRP A 434 6.29 -6.42 -4.32
N ALA A 435 6.44 -5.58 -3.29
CA ALA A 435 7.70 -5.42 -2.57
C ALA A 435 7.73 -6.42 -1.42
N ASP A 436 8.78 -7.24 -1.34
CA ASP A 436 8.91 -8.19 -0.25
C ASP A 436 10.17 -7.94 0.57
N ARG A 437 10.12 -8.25 1.88
CA ARG A 437 11.33 -8.26 2.76
C ARG A 437 12.10 -6.93 2.75
N SER A 438 11.40 -5.81 2.60
CA SER A 438 11.97 -4.46 2.47
C SER A 438 11.78 -3.63 3.73
N THR A 439 12.70 -2.70 4.01
CA THR A 439 12.69 -1.86 5.21
C THR A 439 12.59 -0.38 4.86
N PHE A 440 11.52 0.25 5.29
CA PHE A 440 11.31 1.69 5.16
C PHE A 440 11.40 2.30 6.56
N GLU A 441 12.51 2.96 6.87
CA GLU A 441 12.76 3.49 8.20
C GLU A 441 13.12 4.97 8.22
N ASP A 442 12.75 5.66 9.30
CA ASP A 442 13.02 7.09 9.46
C ASP A 442 12.47 7.90 8.26
N VAL A 443 11.25 7.58 7.82
CA VAL A 443 10.54 8.27 6.74
C VAL A 443 9.62 9.33 7.34
N THR A 444 9.78 10.59 6.94
CA THR A 444 8.89 11.68 7.32
C THR A 444 8.08 12.14 6.12
N VAL A 445 6.76 12.30 6.29
CA VAL A 445 5.86 12.89 5.29
C VAL A 445 5.22 14.11 5.90
N ASP A 446 5.39 15.27 5.26
CA ASP A 446 4.90 16.55 5.75
C ASP A 446 4.53 17.50 4.60
N VAL A 447 3.98 18.66 4.95
CA VAL A 447 3.71 19.74 4.01
C VAL A 447 4.33 21.04 4.49
N THR A 448 4.80 21.85 3.55
CA THR A 448 5.35 23.18 3.87
C THR A 448 4.24 24.16 4.25
N GLN A 449 3.02 23.94 3.73
CA GLN A 449 1.80 24.68 4.04
C GLN A 449 0.60 23.75 3.85
N ARG A 450 -0.55 24.06 4.47
CA ARG A 450 -1.79 23.29 4.26
C ARG A 450 -2.10 23.17 2.75
N ARG A 451 -2.51 21.99 2.29
CA ARG A 451 -2.82 21.74 0.87
C ARG A 451 -4.32 21.61 0.59
N TRP A 452 -5.16 22.12 1.50
CA TRP A 452 -6.62 22.09 1.41
C TRP A 452 -7.24 23.43 1.81
N VAL A 453 -8.45 23.72 1.32
CA VAL A 453 -9.25 24.90 1.71
C VAL A 453 -10.44 24.48 2.56
N ASP A 454 -10.79 25.31 3.55
CA ASP A 454 -11.82 25.00 4.55
C ASP A 454 -13.21 24.72 3.95
N ALA A 455 -13.52 25.32 2.78
CA ALA A 455 -14.81 25.19 2.12
C ALA A 455 -14.98 23.91 1.27
N GLU A 456 -13.88 23.26 0.89
CA GLU A 456 -13.91 22.14 -0.09
C GLU A 456 -13.48 20.81 0.53
N PHE A 457 -12.71 20.82 1.61
CA PHE A 457 -12.20 19.61 2.24
C PHE A 457 -12.61 19.53 3.70
N LYS A 458 -13.75 18.86 3.90
CA LYS A 458 -14.32 18.53 5.22
C LYS A 458 -13.34 17.81 6.17
N ASP A 459 -12.32 17.13 5.63
CA ASP A 459 -11.43 16.27 6.39
C ASP A 459 -10.00 16.81 6.57
N SER A 460 -9.66 18.00 6.06
CA SER A 460 -8.32 18.61 6.25
C SER A 460 -7.13 17.77 5.75
N GLU A 461 -7.31 17.07 4.63
CA GLU A 461 -6.33 16.13 4.05
C GLU A 461 -5.33 16.83 3.12
N ASN A 462 -4.08 16.38 3.12
CA ASN A 462 -2.96 17.05 2.43
C ASN A 462 -2.35 16.21 1.29
N GLY A 463 -2.97 15.08 0.98
CA GLY A 463 -2.64 14.20 -0.12
C GLY A 463 -3.43 12.90 0.00
N HIS A 464 -3.13 11.95 -0.88
CA HIS A 464 -3.86 10.71 -1.03
C HIS A 464 -3.28 9.59 -0.16
N HIS A 465 -2.12 9.02 -0.48
CA HIS A 465 -1.42 8.02 0.36
C HIS A 465 -0.10 8.55 0.92
N ALA A 466 0.08 8.56 2.24
CA ALA A 466 1.42 8.84 2.79
C ALA A 466 2.34 7.62 2.60
N ILE A 467 1.96 6.45 3.14
CA ILE A 467 2.68 5.18 2.93
C ILE A 467 1.68 4.10 2.53
N GLY A 468 1.78 3.58 1.30
CA GLY A 468 0.91 2.52 0.79
C GLY A 468 1.63 1.20 0.53
N ILE A 469 1.13 0.12 1.14
CA ILE A 469 1.65 -1.24 1.00
C ILE A 469 0.60 -2.15 0.35
N THR A 470 0.82 -2.53 -0.90
CA THR A 470 -0.15 -3.28 -1.71
C THR A 470 0.49 -4.55 -2.25
N HIS A 471 -0.19 -5.70 -2.14
CA HIS A 471 0.30 -6.96 -2.73
C HIS A 471 1.75 -7.30 -2.34
N ALA A 472 2.12 -6.96 -1.11
CA ALA A 472 3.49 -6.90 -0.64
C ALA A 472 3.57 -7.59 0.72
N HIS A 473 4.62 -8.38 0.96
CA HIS A 473 4.70 -9.12 2.21
C HIS A 473 6.03 -9.04 2.95
N SER A 474 5.94 -9.18 4.27
CA SER A 474 7.11 -9.19 5.15
C SER A 474 7.95 -7.90 5.02
N ASN A 475 7.32 -6.74 4.89
CA ASN A 475 8.03 -5.45 4.95
C ASN A 475 8.03 -4.88 6.37
N ARG A 476 9.04 -4.07 6.70
CA ARG A 476 9.12 -3.35 7.96
C ARG A 476 9.08 -1.84 7.70
N ILE A 477 8.06 -1.18 8.25
CA ILE A 477 7.90 0.27 8.25
C ILE A 477 8.17 0.74 9.67
N ASP A 478 9.26 1.46 9.90
CA ASP A 478 9.84 1.66 11.23
C ASP A 478 10.21 3.12 11.49
N ARG A 479 9.89 3.67 12.67
CA ARG A 479 10.24 5.06 13.02
C ARG A 479 9.78 6.10 11.98
N PHE A 480 8.60 5.91 11.42
CA PHE A 480 8.01 6.87 10.48
C PHE A 480 7.34 8.05 11.20
N ASN A 481 7.15 9.17 10.49
CA ASN A 481 6.46 10.35 10.99
C ASN A 481 5.53 10.95 9.92
N ILE A 482 4.22 10.72 10.04
CA ILE A 482 3.22 11.31 9.14
C ILE A 482 2.70 12.61 9.78
N ALA A 483 3.40 13.71 9.53
CA ALA A 483 3.19 15.00 10.21
C ALA A 483 1.98 15.78 9.66
N ALA A 484 1.57 15.50 8.42
CA ALA A 484 0.36 16.02 7.81
C ALA A 484 -0.68 14.90 7.65
N LYS A 485 -1.97 15.22 7.78
CA LYS A 485 -3.07 14.26 7.60
C LYS A 485 -3.26 13.97 6.11
N TYR A 486 -3.32 12.70 5.71
CA TYR A 486 -3.63 12.25 4.33
C TYR A 486 -4.99 11.53 4.29
N ILE A 487 -5.61 11.38 3.11
CA ILE A 487 -6.82 10.54 2.97
C ILE A 487 -6.53 9.15 3.55
N HIS A 488 -5.40 8.59 3.15
CA HIS A 488 -4.85 7.33 3.63
C HIS A 488 -3.42 7.53 4.15
N ASP A 489 -3.20 7.50 5.46
CA ASP A 489 -1.86 7.67 6.02
C ASP A 489 -1.02 6.40 5.86
N LEU A 490 -1.53 5.27 6.38
CA LEU A 490 -0.83 3.99 6.37
C LEU A 490 -1.73 2.91 5.77
N THR A 491 -1.55 2.62 4.48
CA THR A 491 -2.41 1.69 3.75
C THR A 491 -1.83 0.29 3.70
N VAL A 492 -2.69 -0.70 3.93
CA VAL A 492 -2.49 -2.10 3.54
C VAL A 492 -3.64 -2.56 2.66
N SER A 493 -3.34 -3.20 1.52
CA SER A 493 -4.37 -3.64 0.56
C SER A 493 -3.94 -4.82 -0.31
N SER A 494 -4.89 -5.43 -1.02
CA SER A 494 -4.64 -6.45 -2.07
C SER A 494 -3.68 -7.55 -1.64
N GLY A 495 -4.00 -8.29 -0.58
CA GLY A 495 -3.16 -9.38 -0.07
C GLY A 495 -1.90 -8.95 0.70
N ALA A 496 -1.72 -7.66 0.97
CA ALA A 496 -0.62 -7.18 1.79
C ALA A 496 -0.62 -7.90 3.14
N SER A 497 0.48 -8.57 3.47
CA SER A 497 0.53 -9.49 4.61
C SER A 497 1.88 -9.57 5.29
N LEU A 498 1.90 -9.95 6.56
CA LEU A 498 3.13 -10.07 7.35
C LEU A 498 3.94 -8.77 7.45
N ASN A 499 3.36 -7.63 7.09
CA ASN A 499 4.02 -6.33 7.19
C ASN A 499 3.97 -5.85 8.63
N VAL A 500 5.01 -5.13 9.05
CA VAL A 500 5.16 -4.61 10.40
C VAL A 500 5.31 -3.10 10.34
N PHE A 501 4.35 -2.39 10.92
CA PHE A 501 4.44 -0.95 11.19
C PHE A 501 4.81 -0.76 12.66
N THR A 502 5.91 -0.07 12.93
CA THR A 502 6.40 0.03 14.30
C THR A 502 7.14 1.32 14.63
N ARG A 503 7.06 1.75 15.90
CA ARG A 503 7.74 2.95 16.43
C ARG A 503 7.46 4.24 15.67
N GLY A 504 6.39 4.27 14.89
CA GLY A 504 6.00 5.44 14.12
C GLY A 504 5.02 6.33 14.86
N ARG A 505 4.82 7.52 14.31
CA ARG A 505 3.84 8.48 14.79
C ARG A 505 3.17 9.22 13.66
N GLY A 506 2.04 9.86 13.94
CA GLY A 506 1.47 10.84 13.04
C GLY A 506 0.54 11.83 13.73
N ARG A 507 -0.01 12.76 12.95
CA ARG A 507 -0.88 13.82 13.45
C ARG A 507 -2.25 13.31 13.88
N ASP A 508 -2.88 12.50 13.03
CA ASP A 508 -4.16 11.83 13.28
C ASP A 508 -4.28 10.63 12.33
N LEU A 509 -3.54 9.57 12.65
CA LEU A 509 -3.36 8.46 11.73
C LEU A 509 -4.66 7.70 11.48
N ASN A 510 -4.93 7.32 10.22
CA ASN A 510 -5.67 6.11 9.91
C ASN A 510 -4.74 4.96 9.50
N LEU A 511 -5.06 3.77 10.00
CA LEU A 511 -4.45 2.51 9.63
C LEU A 511 -5.34 1.88 8.56
N ASP A 512 -5.28 2.45 7.36
CA ASP A 512 -6.19 2.20 6.26
C ASP A 512 -6.08 0.75 5.74
N HIS A 513 -7.10 -0.05 6.06
CA HIS A 513 -7.26 -1.41 5.54
C HIS A 513 -8.15 -1.34 4.30
N HIS A 514 -7.53 -1.08 3.15
CA HIS A 514 -8.20 -0.63 1.93
C HIS A 514 -8.85 -1.79 1.13
N ARG A 515 -9.36 -2.79 1.86
CA ARG A 515 -10.04 -4.00 1.35
C ARG A 515 -9.15 -4.83 0.41
N ALA A 516 -9.73 -5.83 -0.25
CA ALA A 516 -9.01 -6.82 -1.06
C ALA A 516 -8.02 -7.67 -0.25
N GLY A 517 -8.43 -8.08 0.95
CA GLY A 517 -7.77 -9.13 1.71
C GLY A 517 -6.41 -8.80 2.30
N PRO A 518 -6.11 -7.61 2.85
CA PRO A 518 -4.94 -7.44 3.68
C PRO A 518 -5.10 -8.29 4.96
N TYR A 519 -4.12 -9.14 5.26
CA TYR A 519 -4.22 -10.13 6.34
C TYR A 519 -2.91 -10.28 7.09
N ALA A 520 -2.98 -10.70 8.35
CA ALA A 520 -1.79 -10.98 9.15
C ALA A 520 -0.74 -9.84 9.15
N ASN A 521 -1.17 -8.57 9.20
CA ASN A 521 -0.27 -7.42 9.40
C ASN A 521 -0.13 -7.10 10.89
N LEU A 522 0.94 -6.42 11.28
CA LEU A 522 1.20 -5.99 12.66
C LEU A 522 1.42 -4.48 12.71
N PHE A 523 0.62 -3.80 13.52
CA PHE A 523 0.85 -2.42 13.92
C PHE A 523 1.23 -2.44 15.40
N THR A 524 2.48 -2.12 15.73
CA THR A 524 3.00 -2.25 17.10
C THR A 524 3.80 -1.05 17.58
N ASP A 525 3.45 -0.50 18.75
CA ASP A 525 4.10 0.68 19.33
C ASP A 525 4.01 1.90 18.39
N VAL A 526 2.78 2.24 17.97
CA VAL A 526 2.49 3.36 17.07
C VAL A 526 1.71 4.44 17.82
N ASP A 527 2.14 5.70 17.68
CA ASP A 527 1.41 6.87 18.15
C ASP A 527 0.51 7.40 17.02
N VAL A 528 -0.80 7.16 17.12
CA VAL A 528 -1.77 7.59 16.11
C VAL A 528 -2.13 9.08 16.24
N GLY A 529 -1.48 9.83 17.13
CA GLY A 529 -1.73 11.25 17.31
C GLY A 529 -3.06 11.48 17.99
N TYR A 530 -3.93 12.29 17.38
CA TYR A 530 -5.27 12.52 17.92
C TYR A 530 -6.08 11.23 18.04
N GLY A 531 -5.88 10.26 17.14
CA GLY A 531 -6.57 8.98 17.17
C GLY A 531 -8.08 9.12 16.99
N LEU A 532 -8.53 10.09 16.19
CA LEU A 532 -9.94 10.31 15.87
C LEU A 532 -10.42 9.35 14.77
N ARG A 533 -9.49 8.81 13.97
CA ARG A 533 -9.80 7.98 12.80
C ARG A 533 -8.89 6.75 12.61
N PRO A 534 -8.38 6.08 13.66
CA PRO A 534 -7.39 5.00 13.52
C PRO A 534 -7.83 3.87 12.60
N PHE A 535 -9.13 3.64 12.45
CA PHE A 535 -9.69 2.58 11.63
C PHE A 535 -10.49 3.08 10.42
N ALA A 536 -10.52 4.39 10.16
CA ALA A 536 -11.15 4.93 8.95
C ALA A 536 -10.42 4.39 7.73
N SER A 537 -11.10 3.56 6.95
CA SER A 537 -10.49 2.81 5.85
C SER A 537 -11.30 2.98 4.58
N GLY A 538 -10.60 2.99 3.43
CA GLY A 538 -11.19 3.10 2.12
C GLY A 538 -11.39 1.74 1.43
N GLY A 539 -11.48 1.80 0.11
CA GLY A 539 -11.63 0.64 -0.76
C GLY A 539 -13.07 0.41 -1.20
N ARG A 540 -13.21 -0.11 -2.42
CA ARG A 540 -14.52 -0.43 -3.01
C ARG A 540 -15.29 -1.41 -2.11
N LYS A 541 -16.57 -1.14 -1.91
CA LYS A 541 -17.43 -1.93 -1.02
C LYS A 541 -17.59 -3.39 -1.48
N ASP A 542 -17.44 -3.67 -2.78
CA ASP A 542 -17.53 -5.03 -3.31
C ASP A 542 -16.27 -5.89 -3.07
N ARG A 543 -15.19 -5.29 -2.54
CA ARG A 543 -13.89 -5.94 -2.28
C ARG A 543 -13.79 -6.53 -0.86
N ALA A 544 -14.90 -7.05 -0.33
CA ALA A 544 -15.01 -7.68 0.98
C ALA A 544 -14.73 -6.74 2.17
N ALA A 545 -14.78 -7.26 3.41
CA ALA A 545 -14.46 -6.51 4.62
C ALA A 545 -13.08 -5.82 4.56
N HIS A 546 -12.88 -4.77 5.36
CA HIS A 546 -11.67 -3.96 5.35
C HIS A 546 -10.40 -4.78 5.62
N SER A 547 -10.40 -5.57 6.70
CA SER A 547 -9.32 -6.49 7.04
C SER A 547 -9.78 -7.94 6.86
N ALA A 548 -8.88 -8.73 6.28
CA ALA A 548 -8.95 -10.18 6.42
C ALA A 548 -8.33 -10.62 7.76
N LEU A 549 -8.31 -11.93 8.02
CA LEU A 549 -7.93 -12.48 9.31
C LEU A 549 -6.51 -12.13 9.80
N GLY A 550 -6.34 -12.08 11.12
CA GLY A 550 -5.04 -12.15 11.78
C GLY A 550 -4.26 -10.83 11.86
N THR A 551 -4.82 -9.70 11.41
CA THR A 551 -4.21 -8.39 11.69
C THR A 551 -4.16 -8.15 13.20
N THR A 552 -3.02 -7.65 13.67
CA THR A 552 -2.76 -7.37 15.08
C THR A 552 -2.42 -5.91 15.30
N PHE A 553 -3.20 -5.25 16.16
CA PHE A 553 -2.99 -3.91 16.68
C PHE A 553 -2.48 -4.01 18.11
N TRP A 554 -1.24 -3.63 18.34
CA TRP A 554 -0.53 -3.84 19.59
C TRP A 554 0.05 -2.53 20.13
N ASN A 555 -0.36 -2.11 21.32
CA ASN A 555 0.13 -0.88 21.94
C ASN A 555 -0.01 0.37 21.04
N LEU A 556 -1.19 0.53 20.41
CA LEU A 556 -1.53 1.79 19.75
C LEU A 556 -1.78 2.86 20.81
N ARG A 557 -1.31 4.08 20.57
CA ARG A 557 -1.37 5.19 21.52
C ARG A 557 -2.00 6.42 20.86
N ALA A 558 -2.88 7.10 21.59
CA ALA A 558 -3.39 8.41 21.21
C ALA A 558 -3.24 9.40 22.37
N ILE A 559 -3.04 10.68 22.03
CA ILE A 559 -2.95 11.75 23.03
C ILE A 559 -4.34 12.11 23.58
N ALA A 560 -4.48 12.36 24.89
CA ALA A 560 -5.78 12.66 25.50
C ALA A 560 -6.40 13.99 25.05
N ASN A 561 -5.57 14.99 24.73
CA ASN A 561 -6.04 16.32 24.33
C ASN A 561 -6.23 16.42 22.81
N ALA A 562 -6.90 15.43 22.21
CA ALA A 562 -7.38 15.59 20.86
C ALA A 562 -8.36 16.78 20.84
N PRO A 563 -8.22 17.75 19.91
CA PRO A 563 -9.27 18.74 19.73
C PRO A 563 -10.59 18.00 19.45
N PRO A 564 -11.73 18.52 19.93
CA PRO A 564 -13.02 17.92 19.62
C PRO A 564 -13.14 17.74 18.10
N PRO A 565 -13.82 16.67 17.62
CA PRO A 565 -14.13 16.54 16.20
C PRO A 565 -14.67 17.88 15.69
N LEU A 566 -14.20 18.34 14.53
CA LEU A 566 -14.69 19.59 13.93
C LEU A 566 -16.22 19.49 13.82
N GLN A 567 -16.94 20.24 14.66
CA GLN A 567 -18.36 20.46 14.47
C GLN A 567 -18.48 21.43 13.30
N TRP A 568 -19.00 20.95 12.18
CA TRP A 568 -19.29 21.80 11.03
C TRP A 568 -20.25 22.91 11.47
N PRO A 569 -19.88 24.21 11.36
CA PRO A 569 -20.87 25.26 11.48
C PRO A 569 -21.87 25.13 10.33
N PRO A 570 -23.16 25.47 10.54
CA PRO A 570 -24.12 25.52 9.44
C PRO A 570 -23.59 26.45 8.34
N PRO A 571 -23.83 26.13 7.06
CA PRO A 571 -23.29 26.90 5.95
C PRO A 571 -23.66 28.38 6.11
N SER A 572 -22.64 29.24 5.97
CA SER A 572 -22.86 30.68 6.02
C SER A 572 -23.74 31.10 4.84
N PRO A 573 -24.73 31.99 5.04
CA PRO A 573 -25.50 32.52 3.91
C PRO A 573 -24.56 33.21 2.92
N PRO A 574 -24.86 33.14 1.61
CA PRO A 574 -23.97 33.69 0.58
C PRO A 574 -23.72 35.18 0.83
N PRO A 575 -22.48 35.66 0.58
CA PRO A 575 -22.18 37.08 0.71
C PRO A 575 -23.10 37.89 -0.20
N ARG A 576 -23.69 38.98 0.33
CA ARG A 576 -24.54 39.86 -0.46
C ARG A 576 -23.76 40.38 -1.68
N PRO A 577 -24.37 40.43 -2.87
CA PRO A 577 -23.71 40.95 -4.04
C PRO A 577 -23.25 42.39 -3.79
N PRO A 578 -22.06 42.78 -4.29
CA PRO A 578 -21.57 44.14 -4.14
C PRO A 578 -22.51 45.12 -4.84
N PRO A 579 -22.72 46.34 -4.29
CA PRO A 579 -23.56 47.33 -4.92
C PRO A 579 -23.01 47.72 -6.30
N PRO A 580 -23.89 48.02 -7.28
CA PRO A 580 -23.47 48.35 -8.64
C PRO A 580 -22.56 49.59 -8.66
N ARG A 581 -21.49 49.52 -9.47
CA ARG A 581 -20.51 50.59 -9.62
C ARG A 581 -21.17 51.90 -10.11
N PRO A 582 -20.89 53.05 -9.49
CA PRO A 582 -21.31 54.35 -10.03
C PRO A 582 -20.67 54.62 -11.39
N LYS A 583 -21.44 55.26 -12.30
CA LYS A 583 -20.99 55.66 -13.64
C LYS A 583 -19.78 56.62 -13.59
N PRO A 584 -18.88 56.61 -14.60
CA PRO A 584 -17.68 57.44 -14.61
C PRO A 584 -18.03 58.94 -14.63
N ARG A 585 -17.36 59.73 -13.78
CA ARG A 585 -17.41 61.21 -13.82
C ARG A 585 -16.37 61.74 -14.84
N PRO A 586 -16.66 62.87 -15.52
CA PRO A 586 -15.72 63.49 -16.46
C PRO A 586 -14.49 64.10 -15.73
N PRO A 587 -13.37 64.30 -16.45
CA PRO A 587 -12.08 64.60 -15.82
C PRO A 587 -12.00 66.04 -15.31
N PRO A 588 -11.42 66.29 -14.12
CA PRO A 588 -11.09 67.65 -13.69
C PRO A 588 -9.69 68.09 -14.18
N ARG A 589 -9.59 69.40 -14.40
CA ARG A 589 -8.41 70.17 -14.83
C ARG A 589 -7.29 70.20 -13.77
N LEU A 590 -6.07 70.43 -14.27
CA LEU A 590 -4.86 70.81 -13.51
C LEU A 590 -5.13 71.87 -12.43
N LEU A 591 -4.44 71.77 -11.29
CA LEU A 591 -3.75 72.88 -10.59
C LEU A 591 -2.79 72.35 -9.49
N ALA A 592 -1.51 72.76 -9.62
CA ALA A 592 -0.43 73.06 -8.65
C ALA A 592 -0.22 72.30 -7.30
N GLN A 593 0.95 71.64 -7.22
CA GLN A 593 2.04 71.56 -6.18
C GLN A 593 1.76 71.61 -4.62
N PRO A 594 2.78 71.44 -3.74
CA PRO A 594 3.37 70.15 -3.33
C PRO A 594 3.46 69.99 -1.78
N ARG A 595 3.47 68.76 -1.23
CA ARG A 595 3.98 68.55 0.15
C ARG A 595 4.71 67.21 0.35
N GLN A 596 6.03 67.37 0.43
CA GLN A 596 7.04 66.78 1.33
C GLN A 596 7.03 65.28 1.69
N LEU A 597 8.13 64.65 1.28
CA LEU A 597 8.75 63.42 1.77
C LEU A 597 9.42 63.62 3.14
N GLY A 598 9.42 62.56 3.96
CA GLY A 598 10.22 62.34 5.17
C GLY A 598 10.28 60.84 5.50
N PRO A 599 11.30 60.35 6.21
CA PRO A 599 12.30 59.50 5.57
C PRO A 599 12.15 57.98 5.78
N THR A 600 12.77 57.29 4.83
CA THR A 600 13.15 55.87 4.81
C THR A 600 14.02 55.45 5.99
N ASN A 601 13.78 54.25 6.51
CA ASN A 601 14.83 53.43 7.13
C ASN A 601 14.82 52.04 6.49
N GLN A 602 15.84 51.80 5.67
CA GLN A 602 16.36 50.48 5.32
C GLN A 602 17.23 49.95 6.47
N GLN A 603 17.52 48.65 6.42
CA GLN A 603 18.29 47.78 7.34
C GLN A 603 17.37 47.00 8.31
N ALA A 604 17.38 45.67 8.39
CA ALA A 604 18.30 44.68 7.84
C ALA A 604 17.56 43.36 7.54
N GLU A 605 17.83 42.83 6.35
CA GLU A 605 17.66 41.42 5.99
C GLU A 605 18.78 40.59 6.65
N GLY A 606 18.45 39.37 7.07
CA GLY A 606 19.43 38.38 7.49
C GLY A 606 19.11 37.74 8.84
N GLY A 607 18.22 36.73 8.86
CA GLY A 607 18.09 35.87 10.04
C GLY A 607 16.74 35.20 10.29
N GLN A 608 16.08 34.59 9.28
CA GLN A 608 14.87 33.78 9.54
C GLN A 608 14.80 32.42 8.81
N ALA A 609 15.89 31.96 8.17
CA ALA A 609 15.91 30.66 7.49
C ALA A 609 16.51 29.50 8.31
N ALA A 610 16.96 29.71 9.56
CA ALA A 610 17.71 28.70 10.33
C ALA A 610 17.10 28.30 11.69
N ALA A 611 15.86 28.68 11.99
CA ALA A 611 15.24 28.43 13.31
C ALA A 611 14.26 27.23 13.36
N ALA A 612 14.05 26.50 12.26
CA ALA A 612 13.14 25.34 12.22
C ALA A 612 13.78 24.00 12.60
N ALA A 613 15.12 23.90 12.66
CA ALA A 613 15.83 22.63 12.83
C ALA A 613 16.30 22.31 14.27
N ALA A 614 15.99 23.15 15.26
CA ALA A 614 16.47 22.95 16.64
C ALA A 614 15.41 23.28 17.69
N ARG A 615 14.38 22.44 17.82
CA ARG A 615 13.67 22.29 19.09
C ARG A 615 13.81 20.86 19.57
N GLY A 616 14.73 20.72 20.53
CA GLY A 616 15.10 19.48 21.17
C GLY A 616 13.90 18.78 21.83
N ARG A 617 14.08 17.47 21.94
CA ARG A 617 13.33 16.51 22.76
C ARG A 617 12.75 17.15 24.03
N ARG A 618 11.51 17.60 23.95
CA ARG A 618 10.65 17.61 25.13
C ARG A 618 10.13 16.19 25.25
N LEU A 619 10.63 15.44 26.23
CA LEU A 619 9.93 14.26 26.72
C LEU A 619 8.48 14.69 26.95
N VAL A 620 7.57 14.15 26.14
CA VAL A 620 6.14 14.28 26.38
C VAL A 620 5.94 13.70 27.77
N SER A 621 5.72 14.57 28.77
CA SER A 621 5.26 14.13 30.08
C SER A 621 4.02 13.28 29.82
N ILE A 622 3.91 12.13 30.48
CA ILE A 622 2.74 11.23 30.44
C ILE A 622 1.51 12.01 30.92
N ALA A 623 0.95 12.83 30.04
CA ALA A 623 -0.33 13.49 30.17
C ALA A 623 -1.27 12.64 29.33
N THR A 624 -1.83 11.64 30.01
CA THR A 624 -3.00 10.83 29.68
C THR A 624 -3.04 10.30 28.24
N LEU A 625 -2.67 9.04 28.04
CA LEU A 625 -3.11 8.31 26.86
C LEU A 625 -4.62 8.06 27.00
N ARG A 626 -5.40 8.31 25.95
CA ARG A 626 -6.82 7.94 25.93
C ARG A 626 -7.00 6.55 25.31
N PRO A 627 -8.01 5.77 25.73
CA PRO A 627 -8.39 4.57 25.00
C PRO A 627 -8.83 4.89 23.57
N LEU A 628 -8.54 3.98 22.65
CA LEU A 628 -8.98 4.06 21.25
C LEU A 628 -10.31 3.33 21.07
N GLY A 629 -11.24 3.93 20.32
CA GLY A 629 -12.47 3.25 19.91
C GLY A 629 -12.15 2.09 18.98
N LEU A 630 -12.68 0.90 19.26
CA LEU A 630 -12.67 -0.23 18.34
C LEU A 630 -13.51 0.10 17.09
N PRO A 631 -13.17 -0.45 15.92
CA PRO A 631 -14.01 -0.32 14.73
C PRO A 631 -15.29 -1.14 14.88
N ASP A 632 -16.21 -0.98 13.92
CA ASP A 632 -17.41 -1.81 13.84
C ASP A 632 -17.07 -3.27 13.51
N CYS A 633 -17.96 -4.19 13.90
CA CYS A 633 -17.70 -5.63 13.80
C CYS A 633 -17.54 -6.12 12.36
N ASP A 634 -18.02 -5.37 11.36
CA ASP A 634 -17.87 -5.68 9.94
C ASP A 634 -16.48 -5.34 9.39
N PHE A 635 -15.59 -4.77 10.22
CA PHE A 635 -14.22 -4.44 9.83
C PHE A 635 -13.40 -5.66 9.40
N GLY A 636 -13.66 -6.84 9.98
CA GLY A 636 -13.00 -8.08 9.60
C GLY A 636 -13.05 -9.17 10.67
N PRO A 637 -12.70 -10.42 10.36
CA PRO A 637 -12.71 -11.52 11.32
C PRO A 637 -11.34 -11.72 12.00
N TYR A 638 -11.32 -12.36 13.17
CA TYR A 638 -10.11 -12.81 13.88
C TYR A 638 -9.03 -11.75 14.06
N LEU A 639 -9.43 -10.53 14.44
CA LEU A 639 -8.55 -9.40 14.68
C LEU A 639 -8.07 -9.36 16.13
N ASN A 640 -6.85 -8.88 16.32
CA ASN A 640 -6.22 -8.84 17.63
C ASN A 640 -5.96 -7.40 18.06
N PHE A 641 -6.50 -7.01 19.22
CA PHE A 641 -6.36 -5.68 19.81
C PHE A 641 -5.78 -5.81 21.22
N TYR A 642 -4.48 -5.50 21.34
CA TYR A 642 -3.76 -5.52 22.62
C TYR A 642 -3.36 -4.10 23.02
N GLY A 643 -3.97 -3.55 24.07
CA GLY A 643 -3.74 -2.17 24.47
C GLY A 643 -4.95 -1.52 25.13
N SER A 644 -5.01 -0.18 25.07
CA SER A 644 -6.12 0.58 25.61
C SER A 644 -7.19 0.79 24.54
N PHE A 645 -8.17 -0.11 24.50
CA PHE A 645 -9.28 -0.08 23.55
C PHE A 645 -10.64 -0.03 24.26
N THR A 646 -11.62 0.63 23.66
CA THR A 646 -13.01 0.77 24.14
C THR A 646 -14.00 0.53 23.02
N GLY A 647 -15.23 0.09 23.33
CA GLY A 647 -16.28 -0.17 22.35
C GLY A 647 -16.68 -1.65 22.30
N ASN A 648 -17.40 -2.04 21.26
CA ASN A 648 -17.84 -3.42 21.06
C ASN A 648 -16.64 -4.33 20.76
N GLN A 649 -16.45 -5.38 21.57
CA GLN A 649 -15.32 -6.29 21.39
C GLN A 649 -15.53 -7.32 20.27
N CYS A 650 -16.75 -7.43 19.72
CA CYS A 650 -17.08 -8.28 18.57
C CYS A 650 -16.59 -9.73 18.73
N ALA A 651 -16.79 -10.35 19.90
CA ALA A 651 -16.35 -11.72 20.17
C ALA A 651 -16.92 -12.75 19.15
N ALA A 652 -18.10 -12.49 18.59
CA ALA A 652 -18.68 -13.30 17.51
C ALA A 652 -17.77 -13.33 16.26
N MET A 653 -17.08 -12.24 15.96
CA MET A 653 -16.09 -12.13 14.87
C MET A 653 -14.74 -12.78 15.21
N GLY A 654 -14.63 -13.44 16.37
CA GLY A 654 -13.41 -14.07 16.83
C GLY A 654 -12.31 -13.08 17.25
N TRP A 655 -12.67 -11.84 17.55
CA TRP A 655 -11.70 -10.82 17.98
C TRP A 655 -11.12 -11.14 19.35
N LEU A 656 -9.83 -10.89 19.50
CA LEU A 656 -9.14 -10.91 20.79
C LEU A 656 -8.88 -9.48 21.23
N VAL A 657 -9.58 -9.02 22.26
CA VAL A 657 -9.38 -7.69 22.84
C VAL A 657 -8.87 -7.84 24.27
N ALA A 658 -7.67 -7.36 24.54
CA ALA A 658 -7.05 -7.46 25.85
C ALA A 658 -6.19 -6.23 26.20
N PRO A 659 -6.14 -5.81 27.47
CA PRO A 659 -5.18 -4.80 27.89
C PRO A 659 -3.75 -5.36 27.86
N LEU A 660 -2.76 -4.48 27.71
CA LEU A 660 -1.37 -4.83 27.98
C LEU A 660 -1.16 -4.95 29.48
N ASN A 661 -0.37 -5.94 29.91
CA ASN A 661 0.05 -6.12 31.29
C ASN A 661 1.59 -6.04 31.40
N ALA A 662 2.11 -6.03 32.64
CA ALA A 662 3.53 -5.85 32.91
C ALA A 662 4.45 -6.93 32.32
N SER A 663 3.93 -8.11 31.97
CA SER A 663 4.69 -9.20 31.34
C SER A 663 4.73 -9.11 29.81
N MET A 664 3.87 -8.27 29.22
CA MET A 664 3.79 -8.09 27.78
C MET A 664 4.71 -6.94 27.32
N PRO A 665 5.45 -7.11 26.21
CA PRO A 665 6.31 -6.05 25.71
C PRO A 665 5.49 -4.88 25.14
N SER A 666 6.01 -3.66 25.27
CA SER A 666 5.40 -2.49 24.60
C SER A 666 5.46 -2.58 23.08
N ASN A 667 6.47 -3.28 22.55
CA ASN A 667 6.68 -3.49 21.12
C ASN A 667 6.85 -4.99 20.86
N LEU A 668 5.85 -5.58 20.21
CA LEU A 668 5.78 -7.03 20.00
C LEU A 668 6.90 -7.50 19.07
N TRP A 669 7.09 -6.82 17.94
CA TRP A 669 8.06 -7.23 16.92
C TRP A 669 9.51 -7.15 17.44
N LEU A 670 9.86 -6.09 18.17
CA LEU A 670 11.19 -5.96 18.76
C LEU A 670 11.46 -7.06 19.79
N ALA A 671 10.49 -7.39 20.63
CA ALA A 671 10.62 -8.46 21.61
C ALA A 671 10.82 -9.83 20.94
N GLN A 672 10.01 -10.13 19.91
CA GLN A 672 10.15 -11.35 19.10
C GLN A 672 11.54 -11.42 18.44
N THR A 673 11.98 -10.32 17.83
CA THR A 673 13.28 -10.25 17.15
C THR A 673 14.44 -10.45 18.13
N ALA A 674 14.37 -9.85 19.31
CA ALA A 674 15.36 -10.04 20.36
C ALA A 674 15.41 -11.50 20.85
N ALA A 675 14.25 -12.12 21.07
CA ALA A 675 14.15 -13.52 21.45
C ALA A 675 14.74 -14.46 20.38
N ARG A 676 14.42 -14.24 19.10
CA ARG A 676 14.99 -15.02 17.98
C ARG A 676 16.51 -14.90 17.92
N ARG A 677 17.05 -13.69 18.08
CA ARG A 677 18.49 -13.45 18.10
C ARG A 677 19.18 -14.13 19.29
N ALA A 678 18.54 -14.13 20.45
CA ALA A 678 19.06 -14.82 21.64
C ALA A 678 19.06 -16.35 21.44
N ALA A 679 18.03 -16.91 20.81
CA ALA A 679 17.96 -18.33 20.48
C ALA A 679 19.03 -18.74 19.47
N ALA A 680 19.31 -17.93 18.45
CA ALA A 680 20.34 -18.23 17.43
C ALA A 680 21.79 -18.14 17.94
N ARG A 681 22.02 -17.59 19.13
CA ARG A 681 23.35 -17.51 19.78
C ARG A 681 23.62 -18.66 20.75
N ARG A 682 22.58 -19.42 21.10
CA ARG A 682 22.67 -20.65 21.90
C ARG A 682 22.83 -21.83 20.95
#